data_AF-A0A660ZW28-F1
#
_entry.id   AF-A0A660ZW28-F1
#
_cell.length_a   1.000
_cell.length_b   1.000
_cell.length_c   1.000
_cell.angle_alpha   90.00
_cell.angle_beta   90.00
_cell.angle_gamma   90.00
#
_symmetry.space_group_name_H-M   'P 1'
#
loop_
_entity.id
_entity.type
_entity.pdbx_description
1 polymer ?
#
loop_
_entity_poly.entity_id
_entity_poly.type
_entity_poly.pdbx_seq_one_letter_code
_entity_poly.pdbx_strand_id
1 'polypeptide(L)'
;MPVVPRRTHRPSHASSSTGSLGTFAGVFTPSVLTILGIILFLRLGFVVGAAGLGRALLIIGAANLISVLTSFSLATVATNLRVKGGGDYYLISRTLGVEFGGALGLVLFAAQSVSVAFYAIGFGEAVVAVLGGGEAWLAPTIAAGAVLALFTLAWTGADAATRFQYVVMTVLGLALAAFFIGGLRGFDPELARANVQPAADIPFWTLFAIFFPAVTGFTQGVSMSGDLRDPSRSLPLGTFLAVGVSIVVYFGAAIVISGALPGRELVGDYNSMRNISLVPWLVDAGVIAATLSSALASFLGAPRILQSLARDRVFPVLNPFAAGHGPAQNPRRGVLLALAIALGTVAVGNLNVIASVVSMFFLISYGLLNFATYYESSAGSPSFRPTFRWHSPRLSLFAALLCGAAMLAIDPVAGAVAGMILFGILQYVRRTVRVSRWSSSRRSAQLRRIREDLTGISEEIEHPRDWRPVILAFSEDAERRIGLLRFAHWVEGDSGFVTVMRILDEEETVPSARRLREDEAEIREALTQAGVRAYVRSVFSFPTESVMPLLLGSHGIGELRANTVLLNRPVESDTCYGNQLRLTLAAGANVIVLDSEPSEVAEIDATALDRRRIDVWYRDDASGHLALMLAYLTTRTTDWKDAEIRLVVRGPGDPEAATKRESELREMLGEVRINAEPHLVGDFDHETLSSTSSDASLVLLPFGLRGEEVVAPDGGTLEDYSARLGVAAYVMAARDLDLDAAPEEGAHEDVARALDRADETARVAKDAERDARAAEELISEEDEPDTEALEEAREARRQAEKAHREAEQAQEDADEQAPPRDS
;
A
#
# COMPACT_ATOMS: atom_id res chain seq x y z
N MET A 1 5.64 21.23 45.25
CA MET A 1 5.89 22.38 44.34
C MET A 1 4.58 23.11 44.08
N PRO A 2 4.54 24.46 44.06
CA PRO A 2 3.30 25.22 43.92
C PRO A 2 2.74 25.10 42.50
N VAL A 3 1.42 24.96 42.42
CA VAL A 3 0.65 24.82 41.17
C VAL A 3 0.73 26.13 40.37
N VAL A 4 1.46 26.10 39.25
CA VAL A 4 1.45 27.17 38.25
C VAL A 4 0.11 27.12 37.50
N PRO A 5 -0.64 28.23 37.37
CA PRO A 5 -1.92 28.20 36.70
C PRO A 5 -1.74 27.97 35.20
N ARG A 6 -2.42 26.94 34.68
CA ARG A 6 -2.53 26.68 33.23
C ARG A 6 -3.11 27.91 32.55
N ARG A 7 -2.28 28.65 31.81
CA ARG A 7 -2.74 29.59 30.79
C ARG A 7 -3.53 28.80 29.75
N THR A 8 -4.85 28.96 29.79
CA THR A 8 -5.74 28.49 28.73
C THR A 8 -5.43 29.29 27.47
N HIS A 9 -4.57 28.73 26.62
CA HIS A 9 -4.49 29.18 25.23
C HIS A 9 -5.85 28.89 24.59
N ARG A 10 -6.73 29.91 24.53
CA ARG A 10 -7.80 29.93 23.55
C ARG A 10 -7.13 29.72 22.18
N PRO A 11 -7.53 28.74 21.36
CA PRO A 11 -7.01 28.63 20.02
C PRO A 11 -7.56 29.79 19.20
N SER A 12 -6.83 30.90 19.14
CA SER A 12 -7.03 31.93 18.12
C SER A 12 -6.45 31.41 16.80
N HIS A 13 -7.15 30.48 16.15
CA HIS A 13 -6.88 30.12 14.76
C HIS A 13 -8.18 30.07 13.96
N ALA A 14 -8.84 31.22 13.86
CA ALA A 14 -9.51 31.58 12.62
C ALA A 14 -8.42 32.11 11.67
N SER A 15 -7.64 31.23 11.06
CA SER A 15 -6.88 31.62 9.86
C SER A 15 -7.91 31.84 8.76
N SER A 16 -8.15 33.09 8.41
CA SER A 16 -8.96 33.51 7.28
C SER A 16 -8.58 32.71 6.03
N SER A 17 -9.59 32.17 5.33
CA SER A 17 -9.41 31.65 3.98
C SER A 17 -8.85 32.78 3.11
N THR A 18 -7.62 32.66 2.63
CA THR A 18 -6.96 33.64 1.76
C THR A 18 -7.51 33.65 0.32
N GLY A 19 -8.36 32.67 -0.03
CA GLY A 19 -8.96 32.57 -1.35
C GLY A 19 -10.17 33.47 -1.55
N SER A 20 -10.20 34.23 -2.65
CA SER A 20 -11.29 35.14 -3.03
C SER A 20 -12.22 34.58 -4.11
N LEU A 21 -11.81 33.51 -4.81
CA LEU A 21 -12.53 32.99 -5.97
C LEU A 21 -13.66 32.02 -5.57
N GLY A 22 -14.80 32.13 -6.24
CA GLY A 22 -15.92 31.19 -6.13
C GLY A 22 -15.85 30.06 -7.17
N THR A 23 -16.82 29.14 -7.15
CA THR A 23 -16.85 27.97 -8.04
C THR A 23 -16.85 28.32 -9.52
N PHE A 24 -17.63 29.33 -9.93
CA PHE A 24 -17.74 29.72 -11.33
C PHE A 24 -16.41 30.28 -11.84
N ALA A 25 -15.92 31.35 -11.20
CA ALA A 25 -14.70 32.06 -11.58
C ALA A 25 -13.42 31.22 -11.44
N GLY A 26 -13.31 30.43 -10.36
CA GLY A 26 -12.06 29.76 -10.00
C GLY A 26 -11.95 28.31 -10.42
N VAL A 27 -13.06 27.66 -10.83
CA VAL A 27 -13.04 26.24 -11.25
C VAL A 27 -13.72 26.05 -12.59
N PHE A 28 -15.01 26.39 -12.72
CA PHE A 28 -15.77 26.13 -13.94
C PHE A 28 -15.19 26.84 -15.16
N THR A 29 -15.02 28.16 -15.09
CA THR A 29 -14.49 28.99 -16.20
C THR A 29 -13.11 28.54 -16.66
N PRO A 30 -12.07 28.41 -15.80
CA PRO A 30 -10.75 27.95 -16.25
C PRO A 30 -10.78 26.53 -16.81
N SER A 31 -11.57 25.62 -16.20
CA SER A 31 -11.69 24.25 -16.70
C SER A 31 -12.37 24.18 -18.06
N VAL A 32 -13.54 24.81 -18.23
CA VAL A 32 -14.30 24.73 -19.49
C VAL A 32 -13.56 25.42 -20.64
N LEU A 33 -12.87 26.54 -20.38
CA LEU A 33 -12.08 27.24 -21.39
C LEU A 33 -10.90 26.41 -21.90
N THR A 34 -10.33 25.56 -21.05
CA THR A 34 -9.21 24.70 -21.42
C THR A 34 -9.71 23.44 -22.14
N ILE A 35 -10.86 22.90 -21.73
CA ILE A 35 -11.50 21.75 -22.37
C ILE A 35 -12.01 22.12 -23.76
N LEU A 36 -12.68 23.27 -23.91
CA LEU A 36 -13.20 23.79 -25.19
C LEU A 36 -12.10 24.54 -25.97
N GLY A 37 -10.98 23.85 -26.18
CA GLY A 37 -9.78 24.39 -26.80
C GLY A 37 -9.68 24.12 -28.30
N ILE A 38 -8.45 24.08 -28.80
CA ILE A 38 -8.15 23.90 -30.23
C ILE A 38 -8.78 22.66 -30.86
N ILE A 39 -8.83 21.54 -30.15
CA ILE A 39 -9.30 20.28 -30.73
C ILE A 39 -10.76 20.40 -31.19
N LEU A 40 -11.61 21.10 -30.43
CA LEU A 40 -12.99 21.37 -30.80
C LEU A 40 -13.09 22.06 -32.17
N PHE A 41 -12.27 23.09 -32.39
CA PHE A 41 -12.37 23.92 -33.57
C PHE A 41 -11.65 23.36 -34.79
N LEU A 42 -10.42 22.86 -34.61
CA LEU A 42 -9.52 22.54 -35.70
C LEU A 42 -9.31 21.04 -35.95
N ARG A 43 -9.78 20.16 -35.05
CA ARG A 43 -9.53 18.72 -35.16
C ARG A 43 -10.79 17.86 -35.02
N LEU A 44 -11.88 18.36 -34.42
CA LEU A 44 -13.12 17.60 -34.32
C LEU A 44 -13.68 17.23 -35.70
N GLY A 45 -13.66 18.18 -36.65
CA GLY A 45 -14.08 17.90 -38.03
C GLY A 45 -13.27 16.78 -38.67
N PHE A 46 -11.95 16.84 -38.55
CA PHE A 46 -11.05 15.79 -39.01
C PHE A 46 -11.34 14.44 -38.35
N VAL A 47 -11.56 14.40 -37.03
CA VAL A 47 -11.89 13.14 -36.32
C VAL A 47 -13.22 12.57 -36.81
N VAL A 48 -14.24 13.41 -37.00
CA VAL A 48 -15.55 12.98 -37.53
C VAL A 48 -15.44 12.49 -38.96
N GLY A 49 -14.72 13.20 -39.83
CA GLY A 49 -14.50 12.79 -41.22
C GLY A 49 -13.68 11.50 -41.35
N ALA A 50 -12.58 11.40 -40.60
CA ALA A 50 -11.69 10.25 -40.65
C ALA A 50 -12.32 9.00 -40.03
N ALA A 51 -12.92 9.10 -38.83
CA ALA A 51 -13.51 7.95 -38.16
C ALA A 51 -14.91 7.57 -38.69
N GLY A 52 -15.62 8.54 -39.27
CA GLY A 52 -17.07 8.48 -39.40
C GLY A 52 -17.76 8.80 -38.07
N LEU A 53 -19.00 9.29 -38.13
CA LEU A 53 -19.77 9.75 -36.95
C LEU A 53 -19.84 8.67 -35.87
N GLY A 54 -20.16 7.43 -36.22
CA GLY A 54 -20.34 6.35 -35.23
C GLY A 54 -19.08 6.09 -34.40
N ARG A 55 -17.93 5.94 -35.05
CA ARG A 55 -16.64 5.74 -34.36
C ARG A 55 -16.16 7.01 -33.66
N ALA A 56 -16.40 8.19 -34.23
CA ALA A 56 -16.08 9.46 -33.58
C ALA A 56 -16.84 9.64 -32.26
N LEU A 57 -18.13 9.32 -32.21
CA LEU A 57 -18.92 9.34 -30.98
C LEU A 57 -18.39 8.36 -29.93
N LEU A 58 -17.91 7.18 -30.34
CA LEU A 58 -17.23 6.24 -29.43
C LEU A 58 -15.90 6.81 -28.89
N ILE A 59 -15.09 7.46 -29.73
CA ILE A 59 -13.85 8.14 -29.30
C ILE A 59 -14.18 9.21 -28.25
N ILE A 60 -15.16 10.08 -28.55
CA ILE A 60 -15.60 11.15 -27.65
C ILE A 60 -16.12 10.55 -26.33
N GLY A 61 -16.94 9.50 -26.40
CA GLY A 61 -17.47 8.80 -25.24
C GLY A 61 -16.39 8.18 -24.37
N ALA A 62 -15.44 7.45 -24.97
CA ALA A 62 -14.34 6.80 -24.24
C ALA A 62 -13.42 7.82 -23.55
N ALA A 63 -13.06 8.91 -24.24
CA ALA A 63 -12.22 9.97 -23.67
C ALA A 63 -12.94 10.67 -22.50
N ASN A 64 -14.21 11.01 -22.67
CA ASN A 64 -15.00 11.65 -21.62
C ASN A 64 -15.28 10.72 -20.44
N LEU A 65 -15.42 9.41 -20.66
CA LEU A 65 -15.53 8.43 -19.58
C LEU A 65 -14.31 8.48 -18.66
N ILE A 66 -13.10 8.51 -19.21
CA ILE A 66 -11.86 8.67 -18.42
C ILE A 66 -11.88 9.97 -17.62
N SER A 67 -12.30 11.08 -18.24
CA SER A 67 -12.37 12.40 -17.58
C SER A 67 -13.39 12.43 -16.44
N VAL A 68 -14.58 11.85 -16.65
CA VAL A 68 -15.64 11.73 -15.64
C VAL A 68 -15.17 10.87 -14.47
N LEU A 69 -14.63 9.68 -14.74
CA LEU A 69 -14.13 8.77 -13.71
C LEU A 69 -13.00 9.42 -12.88
N THR A 70 -12.08 10.13 -13.56
CA THR A 70 -11.00 10.86 -12.87
C THR A 70 -11.54 12.03 -12.04
N SER A 71 -12.65 12.64 -12.46
CA SER A 71 -13.35 13.67 -11.67
C SER A 71 -13.93 13.13 -10.37
N PHE A 72 -14.37 11.87 -10.30
CA PHE A 72 -14.77 11.21 -9.04
C PHE A 72 -13.58 11.06 -8.08
N SER A 73 -12.43 10.62 -8.58
CA SER A 73 -11.19 10.49 -7.78
C SER A 73 -10.71 11.84 -7.27
N LEU A 74 -10.72 12.85 -8.15
CA LEU A 74 -10.38 14.23 -7.78
C LEU A 74 -11.34 14.81 -6.74
N ALA A 75 -12.65 14.59 -6.88
CA ALA A 75 -13.64 15.05 -5.91
C ALA A 75 -13.47 14.36 -4.54
N THR A 76 -13.12 13.08 -4.55
CA THR A 76 -12.76 12.33 -3.33
C THR A 76 -11.57 12.99 -2.64
N VAL A 77 -10.49 13.24 -3.38
CA VAL A 77 -9.27 13.87 -2.87
C VAL A 77 -9.54 15.29 -2.36
N ALA A 78 -10.29 16.10 -3.11
CA ALA A 78 -10.66 17.47 -2.77
C ALA A 78 -11.48 17.59 -1.48
N THR A 79 -12.24 16.55 -1.12
CA THR A 79 -13.15 16.55 0.03
C THR A 79 -12.58 15.87 1.27
N ASN A 80 -11.35 15.36 1.20
CA ASN A 80 -10.67 14.67 2.30
C ASN A 80 -10.09 15.63 3.36
N LEU A 81 -9.38 16.68 2.92
CA LEU A 81 -8.70 17.63 3.82
C LEU A 81 -9.10 19.06 3.52
N ARG A 82 -9.08 19.92 4.56
CA ARG A 82 -9.18 21.37 4.38
C ARG A 82 -7.96 21.86 3.61
N VAL A 83 -8.16 22.25 2.37
CA VAL A 83 -7.12 22.72 1.45
C VAL A 83 -6.57 24.06 1.97
N LYS A 84 -5.31 24.08 2.41
CA LYS A 84 -4.63 25.26 2.95
C LYS A 84 -3.63 25.81 1.92
N GLY A 85 -4.14 26.43 0.85
CA GLY A 85 -3.30 27.01 -0.22
C GLY A 85 -2.46 25.97 -0.99
N GLY A 86 -1.87 26.34 -2.13
CA GLY A 86 -0.81 25.52 -2.76
C GLY A 86 -1.15 24.72 -4.04
N GLY A 87 -2.38 24.81 -4.57
CA GLY A 87 -2.74 24.23 -5.88
C GLY A 87 -2.82 22.70 -5.93
N ASP A 88 -2.83 22.14 -7.15
CA ASP A 88 -3.01 20.70 -7.44
C ASP A 88 -2.09 19.79 -6.67
N TYR A 89 -0.79 20.07 -6.78
CA TYR A 89 0.23 19.26 -6.14
C TYR A 89 0.05 19.25 -4.63
N TYR A 90 -0.26 20.40 -4.01
CA TYR A 90 -0.49 20.45 -2.57
C TYR A 90 -1.72 19.63 -2.19
N LEU A 91 -2.83 19.78 -2.93
CA LEU A 91 -4.02 18.99 -2.64
C LEU A 91 -3.73 17.48 -2.67
N ILE A 92 -3.00 17.04 -3.69
CA ILE A 92 -2.74 15.61 -3.91
C ILE A 92 -1.67 15.07 -2.95
N SER A 93 -0.54 15.75 -2.77
CA SER A 93 0.56 15.24 -1.91
C SER A 93 0.19 15.15 -0.43
N ARG A 94 -0.78 15.96 0.01
CA ARG A 94 -1.28 15.98 1.39
C ARG A 94 -2.31 14.90 1.67
N THR A 95 -3.03 14.46 0.64
CA THR A 95 -4.12 13.50 0.75
C THR A 95 -3.67 12.09 0.39
N LEU A 96 -2.82 11.95 -0.63
CA LEU A 96 -2.31 10.67 -1.15
C LEU A 96 -0.86 10.38 -0.73
N GLY A 97 -0.30 11.22 0.14
CA GLY A 97 1.08 11.09 0.60
C GLY A 97 2.13 11.54 -0.43
N VAL A 98 3.38 11.54 0.05
CA VAL A 98 4.54 12.07 -0.68
C VAL A 98 4.98 11.19 -1.85
N GLU A 99 4.74 9.87 -1.77
CA GLU A 99 5.10 8.91 -2.83
C GLU A 99 4.32 9.19 -4.12
N PHE A 100 2.99 9.13 -4.03
CA PHE A 100 2.11 9.41 -5.16
C PHE A 100 2.12 10.89 -5.54
N GLY A 101 2.14 11.80 -4.56
CA GLY A 101 2.22 13.23 -4.79
C GLY A 101 3.47 13.64 -5.57
N GLY A 102 4.64 13.13 -5.17
CA GLY A 102 5.92 13.43 -5.82
C GLY A 102 5.98 12.98 -7.27
N ALA A 103 5.58 11.74 -7.54
CA ALA A 103 5.50 11.20 -8.90
C ALA A 103 4.50 11.97 -9.76
N LEU A 104 3.29 12.21 -9.25
CA LEU A 104 2.24 12.93 -9.98
C LEU A 104 2.64 14.37 -10.26
N GLY A 105 3.28 15.07 -9.31
CA GLY A 105 3.76 16.43 -9.50
C GLY A 105 4.76 16.56 -10.64
N LEU A 106 5.68 15.60 -10.79
CA LEU A 106 6.65 15.59 -11.88
C LEU A 106 5.97 15.37 -13.25
N VAL A 107 5.05 14.40 -13.33
CA VAL A 107 4.33 14.10 -14.57
C VAL A 107 3.42 15.26 -14.96
N LEU A 108 2.69 15.86 -14.01
CA LEU A 108 1.83 17.02 -14.27
C LEU A 108 2.63 18.25 -14.71
N PHE A 109 3.81 18.49 -14.13
CA PHE A 109 4.70 19.56 -14.58
C PHE A 109 5.12 19.36 -16.05
N ALA A 110 5.52 18.15 -16.43
CA ALA A 110 5.88 17.82 -17.80
C ALA A 110 4.66 17.98 -18.73
N ALA A 111 3.50 17.43 -18.34
CA ALA A 111 2.25 17.51 -19.09
C ALA A 111 1.87 18.95 -19.42
N GLN A 112 1.85 19.83 -18.40
CA GLN A 112 1.48 21.24 -18.59
C GLN A 112 2.55 21.99 -19.40
N SER A 113 3.84 21.70 -19.22
CA SER A 113 4.91 22.36 -19.98
C SER A 113 4.85 22.02 -21.48
N VAL A 114 4.58 20.77 -21.82
CA VAL A 114 4.36 20.34 -23.23
C VAL A 114 3.04 20.91 -23.77
N SER A 115 1.99 21.00 -22.94
CA SER A 115 0.69 21.56 -23.34
C SER A 115 0.77 23.03 -23.78
N VAL A 116 1.70 23.81 -23.21
CA VAL A 116 1.95 25.19 -23.64
C VAL A 116 2.29 25.24 -25.13
N ALA A 117 3.21 24.37 -25.56
CA ALA A 117 3.61 24.28 -26.96
C ALA A 117 2.46 23.78 -27.84
N PHE A 118 1.71 22.78 -27.37
CA PHE A 118 0.54 22.26 -28.06
C PHE A 118 -0.47 23.38 -28.37
N TYR A 119 -0.83 24.19 -27.37
CA TYR A 119 -1.75 25.31 -27.57
C TYR A 119 -1.14 26.44 -28.42
N ALA A 120 0.17 26.72 -28.28
CA ALA A 120 0.85 27.75 -29.05
C ALA A 120 1.00 27.41 -30.54
N ILE A 121 1.29 26.15 -30.89
CA ILE A 121 1.28 25.68 -32.29
C ILE A 121 -0.10 25.82 -32.87
N GLY A 122 -1.11 25.46 -32.07
CA GLY A 122 -2.49 25.65 -32.43
C GLY A 122 -2.88 27.09 -32.76
N PHE A 123 -2.43 28.03 -31.92
CA PHE A 123 -2.54 29.46 -32.19
C PHE A 123 -1.81 29.83 -33.50
N GLY A 124 -0.60 29.32 -33.71
CA GLY A 124 0.18 29.54 -34.93
C GLY A 124 -0.55 29.08 -36.20
N GLU A 125 -1.11 27.87 -36.19
CA GLU A 125 -1.91 27.34 -37.31
C GLU A 125 -3.13 28.23 -37.60
N ALA A 126 -3.86 28.65 -36.56
CA ALA A 126 -5.02 29.51 -36.71
C ALA A 126 -4.66 30.89 -37.30
N VAL A 127 -3.56 31.49 -36.84
CA VAL A 127 -3.09 32.79 -37.36
C VAL A 127 -2.63 32.67 -38.81
N VAL A 128 -1.90 31.60 -39.16
CA VAL A 128 -1.48 31.36 -40.55
C VAL A 128 -2.68 31.20 -41.48
N ALA A 129 -3.72 30.47 -41.03
CA ALA A 129 -4.96 30.31 -41.78
C ALA A 129 -5.67 31.66 -42.04
N VAL A 130 -5.68 32.57 -41.06
CA VAL A 130 -6.26 33.92 -41.21
C VAL A 130 -5.41 34.81 -42.13
N LEU A 131 -4.08 34.72 -42.07
CA LEU A 131 -3.16 35.53 -42.87
C LEU A 131 -3.01 35.02 -44.32
N GLY A 132 -3.59 33.87 -44.66
CA GLY A 132 -3.46 33.26 -45.98
C GLY A 132 -2.04 32.77 -46.30
N GLY A 133 -1.23 32.52 -45.28
CA GLY A 133 0.14 32.02 -45.43
C GLY A 133 0.16 30.52 -45.72
N GLY A 134 0.96 30.08 -46.69
CA GLY A 134 1.07 28.66 -47.07
C GLY A 134 2.36 27.97 -46.62
N GLU A 135 3.28 28.69 -45.97
CA GLU A 135 4.61 28.14 -45.68
C GLU A 135 4.63 27.38 -44.34
N ALA A 136 5.09 26.13 -44.38
CA ALA A 136 5.05 25.19 -43.25
C ALA A 136 5.83 25.68 -42.00
N TRP A 137 6.81 26.56 -42.17
CA TRP A 137 7.63 27.08 -41.06
C TRP A 137 7.00 28.30 -40.36
N LEU A 138 5.97 28.92 -40.94
CA LEU A 138 5.33 30.11 -40.37
C LEU A 138 4.59 29.79 -39.07
N ALA A 139 3.83 28.69 -39.03
CA ALA A 139 3.03 28.33 -37.84
C ALA A 139 3.92 28.05 -36.60
N PRO A 140 5.00 27.24 -36.68
CA PRO A 140 5.94 27.06 -35.57
C PRO A 140 6.63 28.37 -35.15
N THR A 141 6.93 29.27 -36.09
CA THR A 141 7.58 30.56 -35.80
C THR A 141 6.66 31.50 -35.03
N ILE A 142 5.39 31.60 -35.45
CA ILE A 142 4.36 32.37 -34.76
C ILE A 142 4.11 31.75 -33.37
N ALA A 143 4.07 30.43 -33.27
CA ALA A 143 3.94 29.71 -32.00
C ALA A 143 5.10 30.04 -31.03
N ALA A 144 6.35 30.01 -31.51
CA ALA A 144 7.51 30.37 -30.71
C ALA A 144 7.44 31.83 -30.24
N GLY A 145 7.01 32.75 -31.10
CA GLY A 145 6.76 34.15 -30.74
C GLY A 145 5.68 34.28 -29.66
N ALA A 146 4.58 33.54 -29.77
CA ALA A 146 3.52 33.51 -28.77
C ALA A 146 4.01 32.96 -27.43
N VAL A 147 4.79 31.87 -27.42
CA VAL A 147 5.41 31.33 -26.20
C VAL A 147 6.31 32.36 -25.52
N LEU A 148 7.14 33.08 -26.28
CA LEU A 148 7.99 34.15 -25.75
C LEU A 148 7.16 35.30 -25.17
N ALA A 149 6.08 35.70 -25.84
CA ALA A 149 5.18 36.74 -25.34
C ALA A 149 4.50 36.30 -24.02
N LEU A 150 3.96 35.08 -23.98
CA LEU A 150 3.36 34.50 -22.77
C LEU A 150 4.38 34.36 -21.64
N PHE A 151 5.64 34.07 -21.97
CA PHE A 151 6.73 34.06 -21.00
C PHE A 151 6.96 35.42 -20.35
N THR A 152 6.99 36.50 -21.14
CA THR A 152 7.13 37.85 -20.56
C THR A 152 5.98 38.19 -19.62
N LEU A 153 4.75 37.77 -19.96
CA LEU A 153 3.57 37.96 -19.12
C LEU A 153 3.65 37.14 -17.82
N ALA A 154 4.05 35.86 -17.90
CA ALA A 154 4.22 35.02 -16.72
C ALA A 154 5.38 35.48 -15.82
N TRP A 155 6.44 36.06 -16.40
CA TRP A 155 7.59 36.59 -15.68
C TRP A 155 7.26 37.81 -14.81
N THR A 156 6.34 38.65 -15.29
CA THR A 156 5.93 39.89 -14.62
C THR A 156 4.88 39.66 -13.53
N GLY A 157 4.20 38.51 -13.53
CA GLY A 157 3.22 38.12 -12.51
C GLY A 157 1.85 38.73 -12.80
N ALA A 158 0.90 37.91 -13.28
CA ALA A 158 -0.33 38.41 -13.87
C ALA A 158 -1.57 38.17 -12.99
N ASP A 159 -1.95 39.17 -12.19
CA ASP A 159 -3.32 39.30 -11.65
C ASP A 159 -4.35 39.65 -12.74
N ALA A 160 -3.88 39.94 -13.97
CA ALA A 160 -4.72 40.23 -15.13
C ALA A 160 -5.34 38.97 -15.79
N ALA A 161 -4.87 37.77 -15.44
CA ALA A 161 -5.26 36.52 -16.10
C ALA A 161 -6.75 36.16 -15.90
N THR A 162 -7.30 36.37 -14.71
CA THR A 162 -8.73 36.09 -14.42
C THR A 162 -9.68 37.02 -15.17
N ARG A 163 -9.32 38.30 -15.35
CA ARG A 163 -10.13 39.23 -16.17
C ARG A 163 -10.10 38.84 -17.65
N PHE A 164 -8.96 38.37 -18.15
CA PHE A 164 -8.81 37.88 -19.52
C PHE A 164 -9.69 36.66 -19.80
N GLN A 165 -9.85 35.74 -18.84
CA GLN A 165 -10.69 34.54 -18.99
C GLN A 165 -12.16 34.86 -19.31
N TYR A 166 -12.76 35.89 -18.71
CA TYR A 166 -14.16 36.26 -19.00
C TYR A 166 -14.36 36.78 -20.44
N VAL A 167 -13.37 37.52 -20.95
CA VAL A 167 -13.38 37.97 -22.34
C VAL A 167 -13.31 36.77 -23.27
N VAL A 168 -12.38 35.85 -23.01
CA VAL A 168 -12.22 34.61 -23.80
C VAL A 168 -13.51 33.79 -23.76
N MET A 169 -14.13 33.61 -22.60
CA MET A 169 -15.40 32.87 -22.46
C MET A 169 -16.54 33.49 -23.26
N THR A 170 -16.61 34.82 -23.31
CA THR A 170 -17.63 35.53 -24.07
C THR A 170 -17.42 35.33 -25.57
N VAL A 171 -16.20 35.51 -26.06
CA VAL A 171 -15.85 35.27 -27.48
C VAL A 171 -16.10 33.82 -27.86
N LEU A 172 -15.70 32.88 -27.00
CA LEU A 172 -15.90 31.46 -27.22
C LEU A 172 -17.39 31.08 -27.27
N GLY A 173 -18.19 31.59 -26.34
CA GLY A 173 -19.64 31.37 -26.31
C GLY A 173 -20.34 31.91 -27.55
N LEU A 174 -19.95 33.09 -28.01
CA LEU A 174 -20.46 33.69 -29.25
C LEU A 174 -20.03 32.87 -30.49
N ALA A 175 -18.78 32.40 -30.54
CA ALA A 175 -18.27 31.55 -31.61
C ALA A 175 -19.04 30.22 -31.70
N LEU A 176 -19.28 29.57 -30.56
CA LEU A 176 -20.06 28.33 -30.50
C LEU A 176 -21.52 28.57 -30.91
N ALA A 177 -22.14 29.65 -30.46
CA ALA A 177 -23.50 30.00 -30.87
C ALA A 177 -23.59 30.21 -32.39
N ALA A 178 -22.65 30.96 -32.99
CA ALA A 178 -22.61 31.18 -34.44
C ALA A 178 -22.39 29.87 -35.22
N PHE A 179 -21.54 28.98 -34.72
CA PHE A 179 -21.32 27.65 -35.29
C PHE A 179 -22.59 26.79 -35.23
N PHE A 180 -23.20 26.62 -34.04
CA PHE A 180 -24.39 25.78 -33.88
C PHE A 180 -25.57 26.31 -34.69
N ILE A 181 -25.78 27.63 -34.72
CA ILE A 181 -26.86 28.24 -35.51
C ILE A 181 -26.61 28.04 -37.02
N GLY A 182 -25.37 28.23 -37.49
CA GLY A 182 -25.00 28.00 -38.90
C GLY A 182 -25.17 26.54 -39.30
N GLY A 183 -24.59 25.63 -38.52
CA GLY A 183 -24.62 24.20 -38.78
C GLY A 183 -26.03 23.59 -38.71
N LEU A 184 -26.88 24.01 -37.76
CA LEU A 184 -28.26 23.53 -37.70
C LEU A 184 -29.13 24.03 -38.87
N ARG A 185 -28.83 25.21 -39.43
CA ARG A 185 -29.52 25.71 -40.63
C ARG A 185 -29.09 24.98 -41.90
N GLY A 186 -27.82 24.58 -41.97
CA GLY A 186 -27.25 23.82 -43.08
C GLY A 186 -27.27 22.31 -42.89
N PHE A 187 -27.99 21.80 -41.89
CA PHE A 187 -27.94 20.38 -41.53
C PHE A 187 -28.75 19.51 -42.51
N ASP A 188 -28.07 18.59 -43.17
CA ASP A 188 -28.66 17.57 -44.03
C ASP A 188 -28.63 16.19 -43.36
N PRO A 189 -29.80 15.60 -43.03
CA PRO A 189 -29.90 14.26 -42.45
C PRO A 189 -29.36 13.14 -43.34
N GLU A 190 -29.41 13.28 -44.67
CA GLU A 190 -28.89 12.27 -45.59
C GLU A 190 -27.36 12.28 -45.58
N LEU A 191 -26.76 13.47 -45.55
CA LEU A 191 -25.32 13.65 -45.41
C LEU A 191 -24.82 13.09 -44.07
N ALA A 192 -25.55 13.35 -42.98
CA ALA A 192 -25.23 12.80 -41.66
C ALA A 192 -25.22 11.27 -41.65
N ARG A 193 -26.16 10.62 -42.36
CA ARG A 193 -26.19 9.16 -42.53
C ARG A 193 -25.02 8.66 -43.37
N ALA A 194 -24.66 9.37 -44.45
CA ALA A 194 -23.51 9.01 -45.28
C ALA A 194 -22.19 9.09 -44.48
N ASN A 195 -22.05 10.11 -43.64
CA ASN A 195 -20.89 10.33 -42.78
C ASN A 195 -20.82 9.41 -41.56
N VAL A 196 -21.74 8.45 -41.38
CA VAL A 196 -21.58 7.39 -40.38
C VAL A 196 -20.37 6.52 -40.71
N GLN A 197 -20.08 6.32 -42.00
CA GLN A 197 -18.93 5.58 -42.48
C GLN A 197 -17.67 6.46 -42.53
N PRO A 198 -16.48 5.90 -42.25
CA PRO A 198 -15.23 6.63 -42.32
C PRO A 198 -14.90 7.08 -43.75
N ALA A 199 -14.42 8.32 -43.90
CA ALA A 199 -13.91 8.81 -45.19
C ALA A 199 -12.40 8.55 -45.36
N ALA A 200 -11.69 8.17 -44.29
CA ALA A 200 -10.27 7.80 -44.31
C ALA A 200 -9.98 6.59 -43.42
N ASP A 201 -8.98 5.79 -43.76
CA ASP A 201 -8.62 4.58 -42.99
C ASP A 201 -7.53 4.87 -41.95
N ILE A 202 -7.84 5.73 -40.97
CA ILE A 202 -6.92 6.05 -39.86
C ILE A 202 -7.26 5.17 -38.65
N PRO A 203 -6.27 4.54 -37.98
CA PRO A 203 -6.52 3.70 -36.81
C PRO A 203 -7.26 4.43 -35.68
N PHE A 204 -8.19 3.72 -35.04
CA PHE A 204 -9.01 4.23 -33.95
C PHE A 204 -8.19 4.89 -32.84
N TRP A 205 -7.13 4.23 -32.38
CA TRP A 205 -6.30 4.70 -31.26
C TRP A 205 -5.45 5.91 -31.61
N THR A 206 -5.07 6.09 -32.87
CA THR A 206 -4.41 7.31 -33.36
C THR A 206 -5.38 8.50 -33.31
N LEU A 207 -6.62 8.31 -33.77
CA LEU A 207 -7.66 9.35 -33.68
C LEU A 207 -8.04 9.65 -32.23
N PHE A 208 -8.09 8.63 -31.37
CA PHE A 208 -8.27 8.79 -29.93
C PHE A 208 -7.13 9.62 -29.32
N ALA A 209 -5.87 9.36 -29.67
CA ALA A 209 -4.72 10.12 -29.17
C ALA A 209 -4.72 11.59 -29.62
N ILE A 210 -5.19 11.86 -30.84
CA ILE A 210 -5.39 13.23 -31.35
C ILE A 210 -6.54 13.94 -30.63
N PHE A 211 -7.63 13.21 -30.33
CA PHE A 211 -8.80 13.78 -29.67
C PHE A 211 -8.62 13.96 -28.16
N PHE A 212 -7.94 13.05 -27.46
CA PHE A 212 -7.88 12.99 -26.00
C PHE A 212 -7.44 14.30 -25.30
N PRO A 213 -6.52 15.13 -25.83
CA PRO A 213 -6.20 16.43 -25.23
C PRO A 213 -7.39 17.38 -25.12
N ALA A 214 -8.48 17.13 -25.86
CA ALA A 214 -9.75 17.84 -25.74
C ALA A 214 -10.38 17.73 -24.35
N VAL A 215 -10.18 16.63 -23.63
CA VAL A 215 -10.89 16.35 -22.37
C VAL A 215 -10.03 16.54 -21.11
N THR A 216 -8.79 17.01 -21.25
CA THR A 216 -7.80 17.07 -20.16
C THR A 216 -7.82 18.39 -19.36
N GLY A 217 -8.55 19.39 -19.85
CA GLY A 217 -8.52 20.75 -19.32
C GLY A 217 -9.13 20.94 -17.92
N PHE A 218 -9.86 19.96 -17.38
CA PHE A 218 -10.54 20.09 -16.08
C PHE A 218 -9.58 20.29 -14.90
N THR A 219 -8.31 19.90 -15.06
CA THR A 219 -7.25 20.09 -14.07
C THR A 219 -6.89 21.56 -13.83
N GLN A 220 -7.17 22.46 -14.77
CA GLN A 220 -6.84 23.88 -14.61
C GLN A 220 -7.63 24.56 -13.49
N GLY A 221 -8.90 24.20 -13.29
CA GLY A 221 -9.68 24.69 -12.15
C GLY A 221 -9.15 24.19 -10.80
N VAL A 222 -8.50 23.02 -10.79
CA VAL A 222 -7.84 22.50 -9.59
C VAL A 222 -6.59 23.31 -9.29
N SER A 223 -5.85 23.75 -10.31
CA SER A 223 -4.57 24.45 -10.14
C SER A 223 -4.75 25.77 -9.37
N MET A 224 -5.96 26.32 -9.41
CA MET A 224 -6.40 27.51 -8.67
C MET A 224 -7.00 27.20 -7.29
N SER A 225 -6.93 25.96 -6.81
CA SER A 225 -7.53 25.50 -5.54
C SER A 225 -7.05 26.26 -4.31
N GLY A 226 -5.83 26.81 -4.35
CA GLY A 226 -5.30 27.66 -3.28
C GLY A 226 -5.96 29.04 -3.18
N ASP A 227 -6.61 29.50 -4.25
CA ASP A 227 -7.22 30.82 -4.38
C ASP A 227 -8.75 30.76 -4.23
N LEU A 228 -9.32 29.57 -4.01
CA LEU A 228 -10.75 29.36 -3.81
C LEU A 228 -11.17 29.64 -2.36
N ARG A 229 -12.36 30.21 -2.19
CA ARG A 229 -12.98 30.44 -0.88
C ARG A 229 -13.35 29.13 -0.16
N ASP A 230 -13.90 28.16 -0.89
CA ASP A 230 -14.26 26.83 -0.39
C ASP A 230 -13.85 25.75 -1.42
N PRO A 231 -12.59 25.31 -1.41
CA PRO A 231 -12.07 24.33 -2.36
C PRO A 231 -12.84 22.99 -2.31
N SER A 232 -13.20 22.52 -1.11
CA SER A 232 -13.92 21.25 -0.91
C SER A 232 -15.27 21.18 -1.59
N ARG A 233 -15.97 22.31 -1.70
CA ARG A 233 -17.26 22.41 -2.41
C ARG A 233 -17.09 22.84 -3.88
N SER A 234 -16.23 23.82 -4.13
CA SER A 234 -16.05 24.41 -5.46
C SER A 234 -15.38 23.46 -6.45
N LEU A 235 -14.42 22.63 -6.02
CA LEU A 235 -13.72 21.72 -6.93
C LEU A 235 -14.64 20.64 -7.48
N PRO A 236 -15.39 19.84 -6.69
CA PRO A 236 -16.29 18.84 -7.24
C PRO A 236 -17.34 19.49 -8.15
N LEU A 237 -18.04 20.52 -7.68
CA LEU A 237 -19.15 21.12 -8.41
C LEU A 237 -18.69 21.80 -9.71
N GLY A 238 -17.59 22.55 -9.67
CA GLY A 238 -17.05 23.22 -10.86
C GLY A 238 -16.50 22.24 -11.88
N THR A 239 -15.81 21.18 -11.44
CA THR A 239 -15.23 20.16 -12.31
C THR A 239 -16.33 19.37 -13.03
N PHE A 240 -17.30 18.82 -12.30
CA PHE A 240 -18.40 18.06 -12.92
C PHE A 240 -19.24 18.94 -13.85
N LEU A 241 -19.48 20.21 -13.52
CA LEU A 241 -20.19 21.13 -14.40
C LEU A 241 -19.40 21.41 -15.68
N ALA A 242 -18.09 21.66 -15.59
CA ALA A 242 -17.25 21.91 -16.77
C ALA A 242 -17.16 20.70 -17.69
N VAL A 243 -16.92 19.51 -17.12
CA VAL A 243 -16.89 18.25 -17.88
C VAL A 243 -18.26 17.97 -18.50
N GLY A 244 -19.36 18.10 -17.74
CA GLY A 244 -20.71 17.87 -18.23
C GLY A 244 -21.10 18.81 -19.40
N VAL A 245 -20.85 20.11 -19.26
CA VAL A 245 -21.08 21.08 -20.35
C VAL A 245 -20.25 20.73 -21.57
N SER A 246 -18.98 20.36 -21.39
CA SER A 246 -18.12 20.00 -22.51
C SER A 246 -18.57 18.75 -23.27
N ILE A 247 -19.07 17.73 -22.57
CA ILE A 247 -19.62 16.52 -23.18
C ILE A 247 -20.75 16.91 -24.13
N VAL A 248 -21.70 17.72 -23.65
CA VAL A 248 -22.83 18.18 -24.48
C VAL A 248 -22.35 18.94 -25.72
N VAL A 249 -21.37 19.84 -25.56
CA VAL A 249 -20.81 20.61 -26.67
C VAL A 249 -20.10 19.72 -27.69
N TYR A 250 -19.25 18.78 -27.26
CA TYR A 250 -18.50 17.90 -28.17
C TYR A 250 -19.41 16.94 -28.93
N PHE A 251 -20.35 16.29 -28.24
CA PHE A 251 -21.33 15.40 -28.89
C PHE A 251 -22.21 16.18 -29.87
N GLY A 252 -22.73 17.34 -29.45
CA GLY A 252 -23.54 18.20 -30.31
C GLY A 252 -22.78 18.68 -31.54
N ALA A 253 -21.54 19.14 -31.37
CA ALA A 253 -20.72 19.61 -32.47
C ALA A 253 -20.38 18.49 -33.46
N ALA A 254 -20.06 17.28 -32.97
CA ALA A 254 -19.78 16.13 -33.83
C ALA A 254 -20.98 15.76 -34.71
N ILE A 255 -22.19 15.74 -34.13
CA ILE A 255 -23.43 15.50 -34.86
C ILE A 255 -23.64 16.60 -35.90
N VAL A 256 -23.57 17.87 -35.52
CA VAL A 256 -23.78 18.99 -36.45
C VAL A 256 -22.79 18.98 -37.61
N ILE A 257 -21.50 18.75 -37.34
CA ILE A 257 -20.48 18.68 -38.39
C ILE A 257 -20.78 17.55 -39.38
N SER A 258 -21.23 16.39 -38.89
CA SER A 258 -21.52 15.24 -39.76
C SER A 258 -22.66 15.51 -40.76
N GLY A 259 -23.59 16.39 -40.44
CA GLY A 259 -24.68 16.77 -41.36
C GLY A 259 -24.40 18.03 -42.18
N ALA A 260 -23.26 18.69 -41.98
CA ALA A 260 -23.00 19.99 -42.60
C ALA A 260 -22.02 19.94 -43.79
N LEU A 261 -21.03 19.03 -43.77
CA LEU A 261 -20.03 18.88 -44.84
C LEU A 261 -19.75 17.41 -45.18
N PRO A 262 -19.41 17.07 -46.43
CA PRO A 262 -19.01 15.71 -46.82
C PRO A 262 -17.75 15.25 -46.09
N GLY A 263 -17.68 13.96 -45.71
CA GLY A 263 -16.56 13.41 -44.94
C GLY A 263 -15.18 13.60 -45.59
N ARG A 264 -15.09 13.64 -46.92
CA ARG A 264 -13.83 13.92 -47.64
C ARG A 264 -13.32 15.34 -47.40
N GLU A 265 -14.22 16.31 -47.32
CA GLU A 265 -13.87 17.71 -47.01
C GLU A 265 -13.48 17.85 -45.54
N LEU A 266 -14.17 17.15 -44.64
CA LEU A 266 -13.85 17.11 -43.21
C LEU A 266 -12.44 16.58 -42.92
N VAL A 267 -11.97 15.62 -43.71
CA VAL A 267 -10.60 15.08 -43.61
C VAL A 267 -9.56 16.07 -44.15
N GLY A 268 -9.89 16.79 -45.23
CA GLY A 268 -8.96 17.68 -45.94
C GLY A 268 -8.84 19.09 -45.36
N ASP A 269 -9.89 19.61 -44.69
CA ASP A 269 -9.91 20.98 -44.18
C ASP A 269 -10.13 21.04 -42.66
N TYR A 270 -9.06 21.42 -41.95
CA TYR A 270 -9.10 21.67 -40.51
C TYR A 270 -9.97 22.88 -40.12
N ASN A 271 -10.39 23.73 -41.05
CA ASN A 271 -11.28 24.87 -40.81
C ASN A 271 -12.77 24.54 -41.02
N SER A 272 -13.15 23.26 -41.00
CA SER A 272 -14.53 22.81 -41.16
C SER A 272 -15.53 23.60 -40.29
N MET A 273 -15.20 23.84 -39.01
CA MET A 273 -16.09 24.56 -38.08
C MET A 273 -16.28 26.04 -38.47
N ARG A 274 -15.25 26.67 -39.05
CA ARG A 274 -15.31 28.04 -39.58
C ARG A 274 -16.23 28.11 -40.80
N ASN A 275 -16.11 27.14 -41.72
CA ASN A 275 -16.89 27.10 -42.95
C ASN A 275 -18.39 26.83 -42.69
N ILE A 276 -18.71 26.09 -41.63
CA ILE A 276 -20.09 25.78 -41.22
C ILE A 276 -20.75 26.96 -40.48
N SER A 277 -19.95 27.83 -39.85
CA SER A 277 -20.45 28.88 -38.98
C SER A 277 -21.19 29.99 -39.73
N LEU A 278 -22.24 30.53 -39.10
CA LEU A 278 -22.96 31.71 -39.61
C LEU A 278 -22.05 32.94 -39.70
N VAL A 279 -21.08 33.04 -38.78
CA VAL A 279 -20.15 34.17 -38.69
C VAL A 279 -18.72 33.59 -38.63
N PRO A 280 -18.07 33.34 -39.79
CA PRO A 280 -16.79 32.64 -39.85
C PRO A 280 -15.67 33.28 -39.03
N TRP A 281 -15.50 34.61 -39.10
CA TRP A 281 -14.44 35.33 -38.38
C TRP A 281 -14.54 35.21 -36.86
N LEU A 282 -15.73 34.95 -36.34
CA LEU A 282 -15.96 34.76 -34.91
C LEU A 282 -15.42 33.42 -34.42
N VAL A 283 -15.44 32.40 -35.29
CA VAL A 283 -14.76 31.11 -35.03
C VAL A 283 -13.25 31.34 -34.96
N ASP A 284 -12.67 32.07 -35.91
CA ASP A 284 -11.24 32.41 -35.91
C ASP A 284 -10.84 33.15 -34.62
N ALA A 285 -11.63 34.15 -34.21
CA ALA A 285 -11.44 34.85 -32.95
C ALA A 285 -11.56 33.93 -31.72
N GLY A 286 -12.51 32.98 -31.74
CA GLY A 286 -12.68 31.97 -30.70
C GLY A 286 -11.48 31.04 -30.56
N VAL A 287 -10.95 30.54 -31.68
CA VAL A 287 -9.75 29.68 -31.71
C VAL A 287 -8.54 30.42 -31.13
N ILE A 288 -8.30 31.64 -31.60
CA ILE A 288 -7.19 32.48 -31.15
C ILE A 288 -7.30 32.75 -29.63
N ALA A 289 -8.50 33.12 -29.15
CA ALA A 289 -8.72 33.39 -27.74
C ALA A 289 -8.55 32.14 -26.87
N ALA A 290 -9.11 30.99 -27.29
CA ALA A 290 -9.06 29.74 -26.53
C ALA A 290 -7.63 29.16 -26.45
N THR A 291 -6.88 29.18 -27.55
CA THR A 291 -5.49 28.70 -27.61
C THR A 291 -4.57 29.55 -26.75
N LEU A 292 -4.62 30.89 -26.87
CA LEU A 292 -3.79 31.78 -26.08
C LEU A 292 -4.12 31.70 -24.59
N SER A 293 -5.40 31.58 -24.23
CA SER A 293 -5.86 31.43 -22.84
C SER A 293 -5.37 30.11 -22.22
N SER A 294 -5.51 28.99 -22.94
CA SER A 294 -5.09 27.66 -22.46
C SER A 294 -3.57 27.55 -22.33
N ALA A 295 -2.83 28.16 -23.27
CA ALA A 295 -1.37 28.27 -23.21
C ALA A 295 -0.94 29.07 -21.97
N LEU A 296 -1.56 30.23 -21.72
CA LEU A 296 -1.27 31.06 -20.56
C LEU A 296 -1.57 30.32 -19.24
N ALA A 297 -2.70 29.63 -19.15
CA ALA A 297 -3.09 28.87 -17.96
C ALA A 297 -2.04 27.79 -17.63
N SER A 298 -1.66 27.00 -18.63
CA SER A 298 -0.62 25.96 -18.48
C SER A 298 0.74 26.55 -18.11
N PHE A 299 1.10 27.72 -18.66
CA PHE A 299 2.37 28.39 -18.38
C PHE A 299 2.45 29.02 -16.98
N LEU A 300 1.30 29.38 -16.39
CA LEU A 300 1.21 29.84 -15.01
C LEU A 300 1.11 28.67 -14.01
N GLY A 301 0.49 27.56 -14.40
CA GLY A 301 0.30 26.37 -13.58
C GLY A 301 1.57 25.54 -13.39
N ALA A 302 2.26 25.17 -14.47
CA ALA A 302 3.36 24.22 -14.43
C ALA A 302 4.50 24.66 -13.47
N PRO A 303 5.00 25.91 -13.54
CA PRO A 303 6.05 26.39 -12.65
C PRO A 303 5.66 26.36 -11.16
N ARG A 304 4.38 26.56 -10.84
CA ARG A 304 3.86 26.51 -9.46
C ARG A 304 3.83 25.07 -8.94
N ILE A 305 3.45 24.10 -9.78
CA ILE A 305 3.54 22.68 -9.47
C ILE A 305 4.99 22.31 -9.13
N LEU A 306 5.94 22.67 -10.00
CA LEU A 306 7.35 22.38 -9.80
C LEU A 306 7.91 23.05 -8.53
N GLN A 307 7.55 24.31 -8.27
CA GLN A 307 7.98 25.02 -7.06
C GLN A 307 7.45 24.36 -5.79
N SER A 308 6.18 23.97 -5.76
CA SER A 308 5.58 23.28 -4.61
C SER A 308 6.20 21.90 -4.38
N LEU A 309 6.46 21.15 -5.45
CA LEU A 309 7.19 19.87 -5.40
C LEU A 309 8.61 20.04 -4.84
N ALA A 310 9.33 21.05 -5.33
CA ALA A 310 10.70 21.33 -4.87
C ALA A 310 10.75 21.76 -3.39
N ARG A 311 9.73 22.48 -2.90
CA ARG A 311 9.64 22.88 -1.48
C ARG A 311 9.48 21.70 -0.54
N ASP A 312 8.86 20.61 -1.00
CA ASP A 312 8.77 19.38 -0.22
C ASP A 312 10.11 18.64 -0.10
N ARG A 313 11.11 19.00 -0.92
CA ARG A 313 12.47 18.42 -0.93
C ARG A 313 12.47 16.91 -1.15
N VAL A 314 11.52 16.41 -1.95
CA VAL A 314 11.41 14.99 -2.33
C VAL A 314 12.55 14.60 -3.27
N PHE A 315 12.86 15.48 -4.23
CA PHE A 315 13.93 15.30 -5.21
C PHE A 315 15.03 16.34 -4.97
N PRO A 316 16.21 15.97 -4.45
CA PRO A 316 17.27 16.92 -4.15
C PRO A 316 17.70 17.77 -5.35
N VAL A 317 17.70 17.19 -6.55
CA VAL A 317 18.01 17.87 -7.82
C VAL A 317 17.03 19.01 -8.12
N LEU A 318 15.79 18.93 -7.63
CA LEU A 318 14.76 19.94 -7.84
C LEU A 318 14.77 21.05 -6.78
N ASN A 319 15.53 20.91 -5.69
CA ASN A 319 15.60 21.90 -4.61
C ASN A 319 15.86 23.36 -5.08
N PRO A 320 16.69 23.62 -6.11
CA PRO A 320 16.85 24.98 -6.63
C PRO A 320 15.55 25.62 -7.11
N PHE A 321 14.56 24.85 -7.57
CA PHE A 321 13.28 25.36 -8.04
C PHE A 321 12.31 25.76 -6.92
N ALA A 322 12.64 25.47 -5.64
CA ALA A 322 11.81 25.83 -4.49
C ALA A 322 11.78 27.34 -4.20
N ALA A 323 12.81 28.07 -4.66
CA ALA A 323 12.98 29.49 -4.44
C ALA A 323 11.91 30.30 -5.19
N GLY A 324 11.15 31.14 -4.47
CA GLY A 324 10.26 32.14 -5.05
C GLY A 324 10.90 33.53 -5.06
N HIS A 325 10.47 34.38 -5.98
CA HIS A 325 10.95 35.76 -6.09
C HIS A 325 9.84 36.78 -5.80
N GLY A 326 10.17 37.81 -5.03
CA GLY A 326 9.26 38.90 -4.68
C GLY A 326 8.15 38.51 -3.69
N PRO A 327 7.23 39.45 -3.37
CA PRO A 327 6.17 39.25 -2.38
C PRO A 327 5.19 38.12 -2.75
N ALA A 328 4.91 37.96 -4.05
CA ALA A 328 4.01 36.94 -4.59
C ALA A 328 4.67 35.55 -4.79
N GLN A 329 5.94 35.38 -4.38
CA GLN A 329 6.66 34.10 -4.47
C GLN A 329 6.76 33.52 -5.90
N ASN A 330 6.93 34.37 -6.91
CA ASN A 330 6.92 33.96 -8.32
C ASN A 330 8.02 32.93 -8.66
N PRO A 331 7.69 31.78 -9.27
CA PRO A 331 8.61 30.66 -9.53
C PRO A 331 9.48 30.87 -10.79
N ARG A 332 10.31 31.93 -10.84
CA ARG A 332 11.09 32.31 -12.04
C ARG A 332 11.92 31.17 -12.65
N ARG A 333 12.56 30.35 -11.81
CA ARG A 333 13.36 29.19 -12.27
C ARG A 333 12.48 28.14 -12.96
N GLY A 334 11.29 27.88 -12.42
CA GLY A 334 10.32 26.97 -13.03
C GLY A 334 9.76 27.50 -14.34
N VAL A 335 9.53 28.82 -14.42
CA VAL A 335 9.08 29.49 -15.67
C VAL A 335 10.13 29.32 -16.77
N LEU A 336 11.43 29.45 -16.47
CA LEU A 336 12.51 29.21 -17.44
C LEU A 336 12.56 27.76 -17.91
N LEU A 337 12.38 26.79 -17.01
CA LEU A 337 12.37 25.39 -17.40
C LEU A 337 11.17 25.05 -18.27
N ALA A 338 9.97 25.56 -17.91
CA ALA A 338 8.76 25.42 -18.73
C ALA A 338 8.93 26.06 -20.10
N LEU A 339 9.58 27.24 -20.18
CA LEU A 339 9.93 27.88 -21.45
C LEU A 339 10.80 26.98 -22.33
N ALA A 340 11.87 26.41 -21.76
CA ALA A 340 12.79 25.55 -22.50
C ALA A 340 12.09 24.31 -23.05
N ILE A 341 11.24 23.66 -22.24
CA ILE A 341 10.44 22.50 -22.66
C ILE A 341 9.45 22.90 -23.76
N ALA A 342 8.75 24.03 -23.59
CA ALA A 342 7.79 24.51 -24.57
C ALA A 342 8.46 24.83 -25.91
N LEU A 343 9.55 25.59 -25.94
CA LEU A 343 10.28 25.90 -27.18
C LEU A 343 10.85 24.65 -27.85
N GLY A 344 11.40 23.71 -27.07
CA GLY A 344 11.87 22.42 -27.59
C GLY A 344 10.75 21.60 -28.22
N THR A 345 9.55 21.64 -27.64
CA THR A 345 8.36 20.97 -28.21
C THR A 345 7.84 21.70 -29.45
N VAL A 346 7.85 23.04 -29.47
CA VAL A 346 7.48 23.84 -30.66
C VAL A 346 8.39 23.50 -31.84
N ALA A 347 9.67 23.25 -31.61
CA ALA A 347 10.62 22.87 -32.66
C ALA A 347 10.26 21.55 -33.37
N VAL A 348 9.44 20.68 -32.77
CA VAL A 348 8.93 19.45 -33.42
C VAL A 348 7.90 19.77 -34.52
N GLY A 349 7.19 20.91 -34.42
CA GLY A 349 6.38 21.51 -35.49
C GLY A 349 5.08 20.80 -35.88
N ASN A 350 4.83 19.55 -35.45
CA ASN A 350 3.62 18.79 -35.82
C ASN A 350 2.63 18.68 -34.65
N LEU A 351 1.46 19.30 -34.79
CA LEU A 351 0.43 19.30 -33.75
C LEU A 351 -0.09 17.90 -33.40
N ASN A 352 -0.22 17.00 -34.36
CA ASN A 352 -0.80 15.66 -34.14
C ASN A 352 0.18 14.75 -33.35
N VAL A 353 1.48 14.87 -33.63
CA VAL A 353 2.52 14.18 -32.85
C VAL A 353 2.52 14.70 -31.42
N ILE A 354 2.48 16.02 -31.25
CA ILE A 354 2.48 16.65 -29.93
C ILE A 354 1.20 16.30 -29.15
N ALA A 355 0.04 16.26 -29.81
CA ALA A 355 -1.22 15.81 -29.22
C ALA A 355 -1.08 14.42 -28.59
N SER A 356 -0.44 13.48 -29.30
CA SER A 356 -0.20 12.13 -28.82
C SER A 356 0.72 12.10 -27.58
N VAL A 357 1.78 12.91 -27.58
CA VAL A 357 2.68 13.06 -26.43
C VAL A 357 1.96 13.66 -25.21
N VAL A 358 1.16 14.70 -25.42
CA VAL A 358 0.32 15.32 -24.37
C VAL A 358 -0.66 14.30 -23.78
N SER A 359 -1.30 13.51 -24.65
CA SER A 359 -2.21 12.43 -24.23
C SER A 359 -1.54 11.42 -23.32
N MET A 360 -0.31 10.98 -23.66
CA MET A 360 0.45 10.06 -22.80
C MET A 360 0.68 10.65 -21.40
N PHE A 361 1.18 11.88 -21.30
CA PHE A 361 1.44 12.50 -20.01
C PHE A 361 0.18 12.66 -19.14
N PHE A 362 -0.95 13.05 -19.74
CA PHE A 362 -2.21 13.16 -19.00
C PHE A 362 -2.80 11.79 -18.62
N LEU A 363 -2.73 10.77 -19.49
CA LEU A 363 -3.18 9.42 -19.16
C LEU A 363 -2.39 8.84 -17.98
N ILE A 364 -1.07 9.04 -17.95
CA ILE A 364 -0.23 8.62 -16.81
C ILE A 364 -0.65 9.37 -15.54
N SER A 365 -0.85 10.69 -15.65
CA SER A 365 -1.23 11.52 -14.50
C SER A 365 -2.59 11.10 -13.93
N TYR A 366 -3.57 10.86 -14.79
CA TYR A 366 -4.91 10.42 -14.38
C TYR A 366 -4.90 9.00 -13.85
N GLY A 367 -4.19 8.09 -14.52
CA GLY A 367 -4.00 6.72 -14.04
C GLY A 367 -3.39 6.68 -12.64
N LEU A 368 -2.36 7.50 -12.39
CA LEU A 368 -1.71 7.60 -11.09
C LEU A 368 -2.61 8.24 -10.02
N LEU A 369 -3.34 9.31 -10.34
CA LEU A 369 -4.31 9.93 -9.43
C LEU A 369 -5.42 8.94 -9.02
N ASN A 370 -5.95 8.22 -10.01
CA ASN A 370 -6.99 7.21 -9.82
C ASN A 370 -6.49 6.03 -8.97
N PHE A 371 -5.29 5.51 -9.29
CA PHE A 371 -4.68 4.42 -8.54
C PHE A 371 -4.33 4.83 -7.11
N ALA A 372 -3.77 6.01 -6.91
CA ALA A 372 -3.45 6.53 -5.59
C ALA A 372 -4.70 6.73 -4.73
N THR A 373 -5.80 7.20 -5.32
CA THR A 373 -7.10 7.33 -4.63
C THR A 373 -7.66 5.97 -4.22
N TYR A 374 -7.55 4.96 -5.10
CA TYR A 374 -7.89 3.57 -4.75
C TYR A 374 -7.02 3.06 -3.60
N TYR A 375 -5.70 3.21 -3.70
CA TYR A 375 -4.74 2.72 -2.72
C TYR A 375 -4.99 3.32 -1.32
N GLU A 376 -5.18 4.64 -1.23
CA GLU A 376 -5.50 5.30 0.05
C GLU A 376 -6.82 4.83 0.66
N SER A 377 -7.86 4.72 -0.17
CA SER A 377 -9.17 4.28 0.30
C SER A 377 -9.13 2.82 0.76
N SER A 378 -8.42 1.95 0.04
CA SER A 378 -8.21 0.55 0.42
C SER A 378 -7.25 0.37 1.60
N ALA A 379 -6.32 1.29 1.84
CA ALA A 379 -5.43 1.23 3.00
C ALA A 379 -6.17 1.44 4.35
N GLY A 380 -7.42 1.92 4.32
CA GLY A 380 -8.22 2.13 5.54
C GLY A 380 -7.61 3.17 6.47
N SER A 381 -6.87 4.16 5.94
CA SER A 381 -6.22 5.17 6.77
C SER A 381 -7.25 6.03 7.50
N PRO A 382 -7.15 6.22 8.83
CA PRO A 382 -8.03 7.14 9.56
C PRO A 382 -7.92 8.60 9.08
N SER A 383 -6.84 8.94 8.38
CA SER A 383 -6.64 10.27 7.80
C SER A 383 -7.37 10.48 6.48
N PHE A 384 -7.84 9.41 5.83
CA PHE A 384 -8.56 9.43 4.57
C PHE A 384 -10.08 9.28 4.82
N ARG A 385 -10.78 10.41 4.94
CA ARG A 385 -12.21 10.53 5.24
C ARG A 385 -12.89 11.47 4.25
N PRO A 386 -12.96 11.10 2.97
CA PRO A 386 -13.62 11.93 1.95
C PRO A 386 -15.11 12.13 2.29
N THR A 387 -15.59 13.36 2.18
CA THR A 387 -17.02 13.68 2.40
C THR A 387 -17.86 13.59 1.13
N PHE A 388 -17.23 13.30 -0.02
CA PHE A 388 -17.91 13.11 -1.29
C PHE A 388 -18.74 11.82 -1.32
N ARG A 389 -20.04 11.96 -1.61
CA ARG A 389 -21.05 10.88 -1.48
C ARG A 389 -20.86 9.73 -2.46
N TRP A 390 -20.39 10.00 -3.67
CA TRP A 390 -20.23 8.98 -4.73
C TRP A 390 -18.81 8.41 -4.78
N HIS A 391 -18.08 8.48 -3.67
CA HIS A 391 -16.78 7.86 -3.54
C HIS A 391 -16.90 6.32 -3.61
N SER A 392 -16.12 5.69 -4.48
CA SER A 392 -15.94 4.23 -4.52
C SER A 392 -14.49 3.87 -4.88
N PRO A 393 -13.81 3.03 -4.06
CA PRO A 393 -12.45 2.59 -4.36
C PRO A 393 -12.39 1.80 -5.68
N ARG A 394 -13.36 0.93 -5.92
CA ARG A 394 -13.42 0.08 -7.13
C ARG A 394 -13.56 0.92 -8.40
N LEU A 395 -14.35 1.99 -8.34
CA LEU A 395 -14.49 2.94 -9.46
C LEU A 395 -13.15 3.63 -9.79
N SER A 396 -12.40 4.00 -8.75
CA SER A 396 -11.07 4.63 -8.91
C SER A 396 -10.06 3.62 -9.50
N LEU A 397 -10.10 2.35 -9.08
CA LEU A 397 -9.26 1.31 -9.68
C LEU A 397 -9.62 1.07 -11.15
N PHE A 398 -10.91 0.97 -11.48
CA PHE A 398 -11.37 0.82 -12.86
C PHE A 398 -10.89 1.98 -13.74
N ALA A 399 -10.96 3.21 -13.23
CA ALA A 399 -10.46 4.39 -13.93
C ALA A 399 -8.94 4.33 -14.18
N ALA A 400 -8.17 3.84 -13.21
CA ALA A 400 -6.73 3.67 -13.34
C ALA A 400 -6.37 2.63 -14.42
N LEU A 401 -7.05 1.48 -14.40
CA LEU A 401 -6.88 0.42 -15.39
C LEU A 401 -7.28 0.91 -16.79
N LEU A 402 -8.37 1.68 -16.91
CA LEU A 402 -8.79 2.26 -18.18
C LEU A 402 -7.76 3.24 -18.75
N CYS A 403 -7.12 4.05 -17.90
CA CYS A 403 -6.01 4.93 -18.33
C CYS A 403 -4.81 4.11 -18.82
N GLY A 404 -4.42 3.06 -18.10
CA GLY A 404 -3.32 2.16 -18.50
C GLY A 404 -3.62 1.42 -19.81
N ALA A 405 -4.84 0.92 -19.97
CA ALA A 405 -5.29 0.26 -21.19
C ALA A 405 -5.28 1.22 -22.40
N ALA A 406 -5.82 2.43 -22.25
CA ALA A 406 -5.80 3.45 -23.31
C ALA A 406 -4.37 3.82 -23.70
N MET A 407 -3.46 3.93 -22.72
CA MET A 407 -2.06 4.25 -22.95
C MET A 407 -1.35 3.16 -23.77
N LEU A 408 -1.50 1.88 -23.39
CA LEU A 408 -0.94 0.75 -24.14
C LEU A 408 -1.57 0.58 -25.53
N ALA A 409 -2.84 0.96 -25.68
CA ALA A 409 -3.54 0.86 -26.95
C ALA A 409 -3.17 1.97 -27.94
N ILE A 410 -2.78 3.16 -27.47
CA ILE A 410 -2.26 4.24 -28.33
C ILE A 410 -0.85 3.89 -28.82
N ASP A 411 0.06 3.59 -27.91
CA ASP A 411 1.43 3.18 -28.23
C ASP A 411 1.94 2.24 -27.12
N PRO A 412 2.04 0.93 -27.38
CA PRO A 412 2.44 -0.04 -26.36
C PRO A 412 3.89 0.14 -25.92
N VAL A 413 4.78 0.63 -26.79
CA VAL A 413 6.20 0.82 -26.47
C VAL A 413 6.37 2.06 -25.62
N ALA A 414 5.85 3.21 -26.05
CA ALA A 414 5.88 4.43 -25.25
C ALA A 414 5.13 4.24 -23.93
N GLY A 415 4.03 3.49 -23.96
CA GLY A 415 3.26 3.07 -22.79
C GLY A 415 4.10 2.28 -21.78
N ALA A 416 4.74 1.20 -22.23
CA ALA A 416 5.60 0.39 -21.35
C ALA A 416 6.78 1.20 -20.78
N VAL A 417 7.44 2.01 -21.59
CA VAL A 417 8.56 2.87 -21.16
C VAL A 417 8.12 3.87 -20.10
N ALA A 418 7.01 4.57 -20.32
CA ALA A 418 6.53 5.54 -19.36
C ALA A 418 6.01 4.89 -18.06
N GLY A 419 5.41 3.69 -18.15
CA GLY A 419 5.09 2.87 -16.98
C GLY A 419 6.34 2.48 -16.18
N MET A 420 7.41 2.09 -16.86
CA MET A 420 8.72 1.79 -16.23
C MET A 420 9.33 3.02 -15.57
N ILE A 421 9.31 4.18 -16.23
CA ILE A 421 9.80 5.45 -15.66
C ILE A 421 9.00 5.81 -14.41
N LEU A 422 7.66 5.71 -14.46
CA LEU A 422 6.80 5.97 -13.31
C LEU A 422 7.10 5.02 -12.15
N PHE A 423 7.23 3.71 -12.43
CA PHE A 423 7.63 2.73 -11.43
C PHE A 423 8.99 3.08 -10.82
N GLY A 424 9.98 3.45 -11.64
CA GLY A 424 11.29 3.90 -11.17
C GLY A 424 11.21 5.13 -10.26
N ILE A 425 10.39 6.12 -10.60
CA ILE A 425 10.15 7.30 -9.75
C ILE A 425 9.51 6.89 -8.42
N LEU A 426 8.48 6.04 -8.44
CA LEU A 426 7.84 5.56 -7.20
C LEU A 426 8.82 4.80 -6.31
N GLN A 427 9.65 3.92 -6.89
CA GLN A 427 10.70 3.20 -6.14
C GLN A 427 11.77 4.14 -5.58
N TYR A 428 12.17 5.16 -6.35
CA TYR A 428 13.11 6.17 -5.89
C TYR A 428 12.56 6.93 -4.66
N VAL A 429 11.32 7.41 -4.74
CA VAL A 429 10.69 8.16 -3.62
C VAL A 429 10.55 7.26 -2.40
N ARG A 430 10.14 6.00 -2.58
CA ARG A 430 10.03 4.99 -1.51
C ARG A 430 11.35 4.72 -0.79
N ARG A 431 12.48 4.72 -1.50
CA ARG A 431 13.82 4.50 -0.92
C ARG A 431 14.40 5.74 -0.26
N THR A 432 14.09 6.92 -0.80
CA THR A 432 14.70 8.19 -0.37
C THR A 432 13.98 8.81 0.82
N VAL A 433 12.63 8.75 0.84
CA VAL A 433 11.83 9.39 1.89
C VAL A 433 11.60 8.42 3.05
N ARG A 434 12.51 8.41 4.03
CA ARG A 434 12.41 7.56 5.23
C ARG A 434 11.48 8.10 6.32
N VAL A 435 11.33 9.42 6.42
CA VAL A 435 10.42 10.06 7.38
C VAL A 435 9.38 10.82 6.58
N SER A 436 8.16 10.28 6.49
CA SER A 436 7.05 11.01 5.88
C SER A 436 6.70 12.18 6.79
N ARG A 437 6.78 13.41 6.27
CA ARG A 437 6.36 14.61 7.02
C ARG A 437 4.83 14.63 7.27
N TRP A 438 4.09 13.78 6.57
CA TRP A 438 2.63 13.62 6.59
C TRP A 438 2.27 12.14 6.81
N SER A 439 0.99 11.80 6.95
CA SER A 439 0.56 10.39 7.13
C SER A 439 1.06 9.52 5.98
N SER A 440 1.62 8.35 6.33
CA SER A 440 2.05 7.35 5.36
C SER A 440 0.97 6.29 5.23
N SER A 441 0.38 6.18 4.04
CA SER A 441 -0.59 5.14 3.73
C SER A 441 -0.01 3.74 3.71
N ARG A 442 1.30 3.62 3.47
CA ARG A 442 2.01 2.34 3.61
C ARG A 442 1.90 1.80 5.03
N ARG A 443 2.08 2.64 6.04
CA ARG A 443 1.93 2.22 7.45
C ARG A 443 0.49 1.80 7.74
N SER A 444 -0.50 2.55 7.25
CA SER A 444 -1.92 2.18 7.40
C SER A 444 -2.23 0.83 6.76
N ALA A 445 -1.78 0.61 5.53
CA ALA A 445 -1.96 -0.67 4.84
C ALA A 445 -1.26 -1.84 5.57
N GLN A 446 -0.06 -1.62 6.10
CA GLN A 446 0.65 -2.62 6.90
C GLN A 446 -0.09 -2.96 8.20
N LEU A 447 -0.57 -1.95 8.93
CA LEU A 447 -1.34 -2.18 10.16
C LEU A 447 -2.65 -2.92 9.88
N ARG A 448 -3.32 -2.60 8.78
CA ARG A 448 -4.52 -3.31 8.35
C ARG A 448 -4.21 -4.78 8.05
N ARG A 449 -3.14 -5.04 7.30
CA ARG A 449 -2.69 -6.41 6.99
C ARG A 449 -2.34 -7.19 8.27
N ILE A 450 -1.54 -6.60 9.16
CA ILE A 450 -1.19 -7.23 10.45
C ILE A 450 -2.46 -7.59 11.24
N ARG A 451 -3.47 -6.70 11.26
CA ARG A 451 -4.74 -7.00 11.91
C ARG A 451 -5.46 -8.17 11.23
N GLU A 452 -5.56 -8.16 9.90
CA GLU A 452 -6.20 -9.23 9.13
C GLU A 452 -5.49 -10.58 9.36
N ASP A 453 -4.16 -10.59 9.34
CA ASP A 453 -3.34 -11.77 9.61
C ASP A 453 -3.51 -12.26 11.06
N LEU A 454 -3.50 -11.35 12.06
CA LEU A 454 -3.73 -11.72 13.47
C LEU A 454 -5.14 -12.26 13.73
N THR A 455 -6.16 -11.69 13.07
CA THR A 455 -7.53 -12.21 13.15
C THR A 455 -7.65 -13.57 12.45
N GLY A 456 -6.98 -13.77 11.32
CA GLY A 456 -6.95 -15.07 10.65
C GLY A 456 -6.31 -16.15 11.53
N ILE A 457 -5.18 -15.84 12.19
CA ILE A 457 -4.52 -16.77 13.12
C ILE A 457 -5.44 -17.16 14.29
N SER A 458 -6.23 -16.21 14.84
CA SER A 458 -7.16 -16.53 15.93
C SER A 458 -8.36 -17.39 15.51
N GLU A 459 -8.62 -17.52 14.21
CA GLU A 459 -9.69 -18.38 13.68
C GLU A 459 -9.20 -19.82 13.42
N GLU A 460 -7.88 -20.04 13.35
CA GLU A 460 -7.26 -21.35 13.15
C GLU A 460 -6.98 -22.05 14.49
N ILE A 461 -7.09 -23.38 14.52
CA ILE A 461 -6.76 -24.18 15.70
C ILE A 461 -5.24 -24.36 15.74
N GLU A 462 -4.59 -23.97 16.85
CA GLU A 462 -3.15 -24.17 17.04
C GLU A 462 -2.81 -25.67 17.02
N HIS A 463 -1.98 -26.09 16.06
CA HIS A 463 -1.40 -27.43 16.03
C HIS A 463 -0.07 -27.41 16.79
N PRO A 464 0.26 -28.45 17.59
CA PRO A 464 1.58 -28.60 18.23
C PRO A 464 2.79 -28.38 17.31
N ARG A 465 2.66 -28.67 16.01
CA ARG A 465 3.69 -28.48 14.99
C ARG A 465 3.94 -27.05 14.57
N ASP A 466 2.97 -26.17 14.80
CA ASP A 466 3.10 -24.74 14.50
C ASP A 466 3.81 -23.97 15.62
N TRP A 467 4.21 -24.69 16.68
CA TRP A 467 4.96 -24.14 17.78
C TRP A 467 6.24 -23.49 17.27
N ARG A 468 6.43 -22.25 17.71
CA ARG A 468 7.62 -21.45 17.45
C ARG A 468 7.95 -20.64 18.68
N PRO A 469 9.22 -20.37 18.95
CA PRO A 469 9.61 -19.62 20.14
C PRO A 469 9.17 -18.16 20.03
N VAL A 470 8.32 -17.72 20.97
CA VAL A 470 7.99 -16.32 21.21
C VAL A 470 8.67 -15.94 22.52
N ILE A 471 9.87 -15.39 22.40
CA ILE A 471 10.83 -15.20 23.47
C ILE A 471 10.68 -13.82 24.09
N LEU A 472 10.47 -13.79 25.41
CA LEU A 472 10.63 -12.61 26.24
C LEU A 472 12.02 -12.68 26.91
N ALA A 473 12.99 -11.94 26.36
CA ALA A 473 14.36 -11.93 26.83
C ALA A 473 14.59 -10.77 27.81
N PHE A 474 14.96 -11.06 29.06
CA PHE A 474 15.24 -10.03 30.06
C PHE A 474 16.72 -9.69 30.11
N SER A 475 17.06 -8.44 29.81
CA SER A 475 18.44 -7.94 29.82
C SER A 475 18.63 -6.87 30.88
N GLU A 476 19.03 -7.31 32.07
CA GLU A 476 19.41 -6.42 33.17
C GLU A 476 20.89 -6.00 33.06
N ASP A 477 21.77 -6.95 32.71
CA ASP A 477 23.21 -6.74 32.60
C ASP A 477 23.61 -6.17 31.23
N ALA A 478 24.29 -5.03 31.21
CA ALA A 478 24.75 -4.38 30.00
C ALA A 478 25.95 -5.09 29.33
N GLU A 479 26.81 -5.74 30.11
CA GLU A 479 28.01 -6.43 29.59
C GLU A 479 27.61 -7.75 28.93
N ARG A 480 26.71 -8.52 29.57
CA ARG A 480 26.21 -9.81 29.06
C ARG A 480 25.04 -9.68 28.08
N ARG A 481 24.57 -8.46 27.81
CA ARG A 481 23.44 -8.19 26.90
C ARG A 481 23.68 -8.73 25.50
N ILE A 482 24.86 -8.49 24.92
CA ILE A 482 25.13 -8.88 23.53
C ILE A 482 25.06 -10.41 23.37
N GLY A 483 25.63 -11.16 24.32
CA GLY A 483 25.52 -12.63 24.35
C GLY A 483 24.08 -13.11 24.39
N LEU A 484 23.28 -12.56 25.32
CA LEU A 484 21.84 -12.85 25.44
C LEU A 484 21.07 -12.59 24.15
N LEU A 485 21.29 -11.43 23.52
CA LEU A 485 20.59 -11.04 22.28
C LEU A 485 20.94 -11.96 21.11
N ARG A 486 22.20 -12.36 20.99
CA ARG A 486 22.65 -13.30 19.96
C ARG A 486 22.10 -14.69 20.18
N PHE A 487 22.17 -15.19 21.42
CA PHE A 487 21.58 -16.47 21.77
C PHE A 487 20.07 -16.50 21.50
N ALA A 488 19.34 -15.45 21.88
CA ALA A 488 17.92 -15.31 21.59
C ALA A 488 17.61 -15.45 20.09
N HIS A 489 18.45 -14.83 19.24
CA HIS A 489 18.33 -14.93 17.78
C HIS A 489 18.65 -16.34 17.25
N TRP A 490 19.66 -17.00 17.81
CA TRP A 490 20.01 -18.37 17.46
C TRP A 490 18.83 -19.31 17.71
N VAL A 491 18.28 -19.31 18.92
CA VAL A 491 17.18 -20.22 19.26
C VAL A 491 15.83 -19.83 18.63
N GLU A 492 15.68 -18.58 18.17
CA GLU A 492 14.50 -18.11 17.40
C GLU A 492 14.47 -18.71 15.97
N GLY A 493 15.63 -19.07 15.42
CA GLY A 493 15.74 -19.83 14.16
C GLY A 493 15.14 -19.14 12.92
N ASP A 494 15.17 -17.80 12.88
CA ASP A 494 14.56 -16.95 11.83
C ASP A 494 13.05 -17.18 11.61
N SER A 495 12.35 -17.73 12.60
CA SER A 495 10.92 -18.10 12.50
C SER A 495 10.07 -17.66 13.69
N GLY A 496 10.69 -17.50 14.86
CA GLY A 496 10.05 -17.04 16.08
C GLY A 496 9.97 -15.51 16.20
N PHE A 497 9.74 -15.06 17.42
CA PHE A 497 9.69 -13.64 17.77
C PHE A 497 10.51 -13.39 19.02
N VAL A 498 11.38 -12.39 19.01
CA VAL A 498 12.13 -11.98 20.20
C VAL A 498 11.70 -10.60 20.64
N THR A 499 11.29 -10.47 21.91
CA THR A 499 11.10 -9.19 22.58
C THR A 499 12.06 -9.07 23.74
N VAL A 500 12.93 -8.08 23.67
CA VAL A 500 13.86 -7.73 24.74
C VAL A 500 13.13 -6.81 25.72
N MET A 501 13.09 -7.23 26.98
CA MET A 501 12.47 -6.49 28.06
C MET A 501 13.50 -6.06 29.11
N ARG A 502 13.39 -4.82 29.58
CA ARG A 502 14.11 -4.35 30.77
C ARG A 502 13.13 -3.82 31.80
N ILE A 503 13.31 -4.24 33.05
CA ILE A 503 12.49 -3.80 34.17
C ILE A 503 13.26 -2.70 34.90
N LEU A 504 12.71 -1.48 34.88
CA LEU A 504 13.28 -0.35 35.62
C LEU A 504 12.62 -0.25 36.99
N ASP A 505 13.44 -0.17 38.04
CA ASP A 505 12.96 0.00 39.41
C ASP A 505 12.37 1.41 39.62
N GLU A 506 11.14 1.46 40.14
CA GLU A 506 10.44 2.70 40.50
C GLU A 506 11.03 3.38 41.75
N GLU A 507 11.71 2.64 42.63
CA GLU A 507 12.34 3.19 43.83
C GLU A 507 13.59 4.01 43.48
N GLU A 508 14.36 3.55 42.48
CA GLU A 508 15.58 4.22 42.04
C GLU A 508 15.32 5.31 41.00
N THR A 509 14.28 5.15 40.19
CA THR A 509 14.05 5.98 39.01
C THR A 509 12.64 6.53 38.96
N VAL A 510 12.50 7.85 38.88
CA VAL A 510 11.19 8.49 38.72
C VAL A 510 10.51 8.00 37.42
N PRO A 511 9.32 7.37 37.52
CA PRO A 511 8.62 6.85 36.35
C PRO A 511 8.33 7.95 35.32
N SER A 512 8.92 7.82 34.14
CA SER A 512 8.68 8.78 33.05
C SER A 512 8.76 8.14 31.67
N ALA A 513 7.82 8.52 30.80
CA ALA A 513 7.79 8.06 29.40
C ALA A 513 9.02 8.53 28.58
N ARG A 514 9.77 9.51 29.08
CA ARG A 514 11.04 9.92 28.49
C ARG A 514 12.14 8.91 28.84
N ARG A 515 12.22 8.48 30.10
CA ARG A 515 13.23 7.52 30.56
C ARG A 515 13.08 6.16 29.87
N LEU A 516 11.85 5.66 29.73
CA LEU A 516 11.58 4.44 28.95
C LEU A 516 12.10 4.56 27.50
N ARG A 517 11.89 5.71 26.85
CA ARG A 517 12.36 5.92 25.48
C ARG A 517 13.87 5.99 25.36
N GLU A 518 14.55 6.56 26.36
CA GLU A 518 16.02 6.61 26.43
C GLU A 518 16.59 5.21 26.63
N ASP A 519 16.00 4.42 27.53
CA ASP A 519 16.36 3.02 27.74
C ASP A 519 16.13 2.16 26.48
N GLU A 520 14.93 2.19 25.92
CA GLU A 520 14.64 1.43 24.69
C GLU A 520 15.58 1.86 23.53
N ALA A 521 16.13 3.08 23.54
CA ALA A 521 17.12 3.50 22.55
C ALA A 521 18.50 2.86 22.77
N GLU A 522 18.92 2.70 24.03
CA GLU A 522 20.13 1.98 24.44
C GLU A 522 20.05 0.50 24.00
N ILE A 523 18.93 -0.17 24.25
CA ILE A 523 18.73 -1.56 23.85
C ILE A 523 18.71 -1.69 22.32
N ARG A 524 18.10 -0.74 21.58
CA ARG A 524 18.14 -0.73 20.10
C ARG A 524 19.55 -0.56 19.55
N GLU A 525 20.41 0.20 20.25
CA GLU A 525 21.82 0.32 19.89
C GLU A 525 22.53 -1.03 20.09
N ALA A 526 22.31 -1.70 21.21
CA ALA A 526 22.84 -3.04 21.47
C ALA A 526 22.37 -4.08 20.43
N LEU A 527 21.10 -4.05 20.01
CA LEU A 527 20.60 -4.90 18.92
C LEU A 527 21.34 -4.63 17.60
N THR A 528 21.61 -3.36 17.30
CA THR A 528 22.35 -2.96 16.09
C THR A 528 23.80 -3.46 16.15
N GLN A 529 24.43 -3.40 17.32
CA GLN A 529 25.78 -3.93 17.53
C GLN A 529 25.83 -5.46 17.44
N ALA A 530 24.81 -6.15 17.98
CA ALA A 530 24.69 -7.61 17.92
C ALA A 530 24.30 -8.13 16.52
N GLY A 531 23.84 -7.26 15.61
CA GLY A 531 23.36 -7.66 14.28
C GLY A 531 21.99 -8.36 14.29
N VAL A 532 21.23 -8.26 15.39
CA VAL A 532 19.99 -8.99 15.63
C VAL A 532 18.76 -8.09 15.42
N ARG A 533 17.65 -8.66 14.96
CA ARG A 533 16.36 -7.99 14.85
C ARG A 533 15.42 -8.49 15.94
N ALA A 534 15.13 -7.64 16.92
CA ALA A 534 14.16 -7.95 17.97
C ALA A 534 13.30 -6.73 18.28
N TYR A 535 12.17 -6.97 18.95
CA TYR A 535 11.35 -5.92 19.55
C TYR A 535 11.96 -5.50 20.89
N VAL A 536 11.74 -4.24 21.27
CA VAL A 536 12.30 -3.68 22.50
C VAL A 536 11.18 -3.08 23.32
N ARG A 537 11.14 -3.41 24.60
CA ARG A 537 10.21 -2.80 25.54
C ARG A 537 10.84 -2.58 26.90
N SER A 538 10.66 -1.38 27.45
CA SER A 538 11.02 -1.10 28.84
C SER A 538 9.75 -0.84 29.65
N VAL A 539 9.73 -1.32 30.88
CA VAL A 539 8.63 -1.15 31.83
C VAL A 539 9.15 -0.69 33.17
N PHE A 540 8.32 0.07 33.90
CA PHE A 540 8.56 0.34 35.31
C PHE A 540 7.82 -0.70 36.14
N SER A 541 8.46 -1.19 37.19
CA SER A 541 7.81 -2.08 38.15
C SER A 541 8.40 -1.89 39.53
N PHE A 542 7.59 -2.16 40.55
CA PHE A 542 8.10 -2.44 41.90
C PHE A 542 8.76 -3.83 41.90
N PRO A 543 9.80 -4.04 42.72
CA PRO A 543 10.36 -5.36 42.95
C PRO A 543 9.27 -6.23 43.61
N THR A 544 8.67 -7.12 42.83
CA THR A 544 7.63 -8.05 43.29
C THR A 544 7.87 -9.41 42.65
N GLU A 545 7.60 -10.48 43.38
CA GLU A 545 7.83 -11.85 42.91
C GLU A 545 6.94 -12.26 41.72
N SER A 546 5.85 -11.53 41.49
CA SER A 546 4.87 -11.79 40.42
C SER A 546 5.07 -10.98 39.13
N VAL A 547 6.19 -10.26 38.99
CA VAL A 547 6.41 -9.38 37.82
C VAL A 547 6.50 -10.16 36.52
N MET A 548 7.24 -11.28 36.46
CA MET A 548 7.37 -12.08 35.24
C MET A 548 6.02 -12.64 34.73
N PRO A 549 5.18 -13.31 35.55
CA PRO A 549 3.85 -13.75 35.14
C PRO A 549 2.96 -12.61 34.64
N LEU A 550 3.02 -11.44 35.27
CA LEU A 550 2.25 -10.27 34.83
C LEU A 550 2.71 -9.79 33.45
N LEU A 551 4.02 -9.77 33.21
CA LEU A 551 4.58 -9.36 31.92
C LEU A 551 4.29 -10.39 30.82
N LEU A 552 4.31 -11.69 31.14
CA LEU A 552 3.90 -12.75 30.23
C LEU A 552 2.43 -12.62 29.84
N GLY A 553 1.54 -12.45 30.83
CA GLY A 553 0.10 -12.28 30.57
C GLY A 553 -0.28 -10.99 29.85
N SER A 554 0.63 -10.00 29.78
CA SER A 554 0.43 -8.73 29.08
C SER A 554 1.26 -8.59 27.81
N HIS A 555 2.08 -9.58 27.47
CA HIS A 555 2.92 -9.57 26.28
C HIS A 555 2.12 -10.04 25.06
N GLY A 556 2.19 -9.26 23.98
CA GLY A 556 1.65 -9.66 22.68
C GLY A 556 0.22 -9.20 22.40
N ILE A 557 -0.39 -9.74 21.34
CA ILE A 557 -1.75 -9.42 20.88
C ILE A 557 -2.39 -10.69 20.33
N GLY A 558 -3.58 -11.07 20.84
CA GLY A 558 -4.28 -12.29 20.40
C GLY A 558 -3.50 -13.55 20.79
N GLU A 559 -3.30 -14.44 19.83
CA GLU A 559 -2.52 -15.69 19.98
C GLU A 559 -1.00 -15.48 19.91
N LEU A 560 -0.54 -14.30 19.48
CA LEU A 560 0.89 -13.98 19.52
C LEU A 560 1.30 -13.61 20.95
N ARG A 561 1.48 -14.61 21.82
CA ARG A 561 1.88 -14.45 23.24
C ARG A 561 3.24 -15.07 23.49
N ALA A 562 3.95 -14.56 24.50
CA ALA A 562 5.23 -15.12 24.91
C ALA A 562 5.02 -16.52 25.47
N ASN A 563 5.75 -17.49 24.93
CA ASN A 563 5.76 -18.88 25.38
C ASN A 563 7.11 -19.30 25.96
N THR A 564 8.12 -18.43 25.90
CA THR A 564 9.48 -18.70 26.37
C THR A 564 10.05 -17.47 27.04
N VAL A 565 10.62 -17.63 28.23
CA VAL A 565 11.38 -16.61 28.96
C VAL A 565 12.86 -16.94 28.85
N LEU A 566 13.66 -15.94 28.50
CA LEU A 566 15.11 -16.06 28.41
C LEU A 566 15.79 -15.07 29.34
N LEU A 567 16.65 -15.57 30.23
CA LEU A 567 17.35 -14.79 31.26
C LEU A 567 18.84 -15.09 31.20
N ASN A 568 19.68 -14.13 31.61
CA ASN A 568 21.04 -14.47 32.00
C ASN A 568 21.03 -15.13 33.39
N ARG A 569 22.00 -16.01 33.65
CA ARG A 569 22.25 -16.54 34.98
C ARG A 569 22.53 -15.39 35.96
N PRO A 570 21.84 -15.33 37.12
CA PRO A 570 22.12 -14.32 38.12
C PRO A 570 23.50 -14.52 38.73
N VAL A 571 24.11 -13.42 39.22
CA VAL A 571 25.41 -13.48 39.93
C VAL A 571 25.25 -14.16 41.28
N GLU A 572 24.13 -13.93 41.97
CA GLU A 572 23.72 -14.62 43.20
C GLU A 572 22.32 -15.20 42.99
N SER A 573 22.16 -16.51 43.24
CA SER A 573 20.84 -17.15 43.22
C SER A 573 20.19 -17.03 44.60
N ASP A 574 19.05 -16.35 44.69
CA ASP A 574 18.24 -16.27 45.90
C ASP A 574 16.90 -17.02 45.74
N THR A 575 16.14 -17.13 46.83
CA THR A 575 14.82 -17.79 46.82
C THR A 575 13.80 -17.03 45.95
N CYS A 576 13.97 -15.72 45.77
CA CYS A 576 13.12 -14.89 44.93
C CYS A 576 13.26 -15.28 43.45
N TYR A 577 14.49 -15.51 42.97
CA TYR A 577 14.79 -15.95 41.62
C TYR A 577 14.11 -17.29 41.29
N GLY A 578 14.31 -18.31 42.14
CA GLY A 578 13.69 -19.62 41.92
C GLY A 578 12.16 -19.59 41.99
N ASN A 579 11.58 -18.75 42.86
CA ASN A 579 10.13 -18.54 42.88
C ASN A 579 9.62 -17.90 41.58
N GLN A 580 10.34 -16.92 41.01
CA GLN A 580 9.99 -16.32 39.71
C GLN A 580 10.00 -17.34 38.57
N LEU A 581 11.00 -18.23 38.53
CA LEU A 581 11.06 -19.31 37.54
C LEU A 581 9.86 -20.26 37.70
N ARG A 582 9.54 -20.65 38.93
CA ARG A 582 8.39 -21.51 39.24
C ARG A 582 7.08 -20.87 38.78
N LEU A 583 6.88 -19.59 39.06
CA LEU A 583 5.66 -18.87 38.65
C LEU A 583 5.59 -18.69 37.13
N THR A 584 6.72 -18.54 36.45
CA THR A 584 6.81 -18.47 34.99
C THR A 584 6.38 -19.79 34.34
N LEU A 585 6.84 -20.93 34.85
CA LEU A 585 6.44 -22.25 34.37
C LEU A 585 4.96 -22.53 34.66
N ALA A 586 4.48 -22.13 35.85
CA ALA A 586 3.06 -22.22 36.20
C ALA A 586 2.16 -21.38 35.28
N ALA A 587 2.69 -20.29 34.72
CA ALA A 587 2.01 -19.48 33.70
C ALA A 587 2.04 -20.12 32.30
N GLY A 588 2.71 -21.27 32.12
CA GLY A 588 2.77 -22.02 30.87
C GLY A 588 3.92 -21.61 29.94
N ALA A 589 4.87 -20.79 30.41
CA ALA A 589 6.02 -20.38 29.61
C ALA A 589 7.27 -21.20 29.94
N ASN A 590 7.98 -21.63 28.89
CA ASN A 590 9.28 -22.28 28.99
C ASN A 590 10.31 -21.32 29.58
N VAL A 591 11.32 -21.84 30.26
CA VAL A 591 12.39 -21.06 30.87
C VAL A 591 13.73 -21.47 30.28
N ILE A 592 14.50 -20.48 29.84
CA ILE A 592 15.88 -20.63 29.41
C ILE A 592 16.76 -19.70 30.23
N VAL A 593 17.78 -20.26 30.88
CA VAL A 593 18.79 -19.50 31.63
C VAL A 593 20.12 -19.63 30.90
N LEU A 594 20.58 -18.54 30.30
CA LEU A 594 21.84 -18.44 29.59
C LEU A 594 22.98 -18.16 30.57
N ASP A 595 24.00 -18.99 30.50
CA ASP A 595 25.29 -18.76 31.13
C ASP A 595 26.31 -18.51 30.03
N SER A 596 26.79 -17.28 29.97
CA SER A 596 27.75 -16.88 28.95
C SER A 596 28.53 -15.65 29.40
N GLU A 597 29.83 -15.69 29.17
CA GLU A 597 30.72 -14.54 29.30
C GLU A 597 31.03 -13.93 27.92
N PRO A 598 31.28 -12.61 27.82
CA PRO A 598 31.58 -11.96 26.55
C PRO A 598 32.78 -12.56 25.79
N SER A 599 33.77 -13.11 26.52
CA SER A 599 34.92 -13.79 25.93
C SER A 599 34.54 -15.09 25.22
N GLU A 600 33.62 -15.87 25.78
CA GLU A 600 33.20 -17.17 25.24
C GLU A 600 32.39 -16.99 23.95
N VAL A 601 31.51 -15.99 23.93
CA VAL A 601 30.76 -15.62 22.73
C VAL A 601 31.70 -15.19 21.59
N ALA A 602 32.81 -14.53 21.91
CA ALA A 602 33.83 -14.18 20.92
C ALA A 602 34.63 -15.40 20.42
N GLU A 603 34.80 -16.44 21.24
CA GLU A 603 35.42 -17.71 20.82
C GLU A 603 34.54 -18.48 19.83
N ILE A 604 33.21 -18.44 19.99
CA ILE A 604 32.27 -18.97 19.00
C ILE A 604 32.47 -18.28 17.66
N ASP A 605 32.62 -16.95 17.65
CA ASP A 605 32.87 -16.18 16.42
C ASP A 605 34.19 -16.53 15.74
N ALA A 606 35.22 -16.86 16.52
CA ALA A 606 36.50 -17.30 16.00
C ALA A 606 36.45 -18.74 15.46
N THR A 607 35.48 -19.54 15.90
CA THR A 607 35.30 -20.94 15.48
C THR A 607 34.62 -21.02 14.11
N ALA A 608 35.27 -21.71 13.17
CA ALA A 608 34.74 -21.94 11.83
C ALA A 608 33.39 -22.68 11.89
N LEU A 609 32.47 -22.35 10.98
CA LEU A 609 31.08 -22.84 11.01
C LEU A 609 30.97 -24.37 11.03
N ASP A 610 31.81 -25.06 10.25
CA ASP A 610 31.90 -26.52 10.12
C ASP A 610 32.50 -27.22 11.35
N ARG A 611 33.06 -26.44 12.28
CA ARG A 611 33.63 -26.92 13.55
C ARG A 611 32.77 -26.58 14.75
N ARG A 612 31.67 -25.86 14.55
CA ARG A 612 30.74 -25.54 15.64
C ARG A 612 29.96 -26.79 16.00
N ARG A 613 29.86 -27.06 17.29
CA ARG A 613 29.14 -28.21 17.82
C ARG A 613 28.17 -27.79 18.90
N ILE A 614 26.94 -28.29 18.81
CA ILE A 614 25.88 -28.07 19.78
C ILE A 614 25.67 -29.39 20.52
N ASP A 615 26.00 -29.41 21.81
CA ASP A 615 25.76 -30.58 22.65
C ASP A 615 24.42 -30.41 23.37
N VAL A 616 23.51 -31.36 23.17
CA VAL A 616 22.20 -31.41 23.84
C VAL A 616 22.20 -32.56 24.83
N TRP A 617 22.14 -32.24 26.11
CA TRP A 617 22.05 -33.22 27.18
C TRP A 617 20.61 -33.70 27.32
N TYR A 618 20.28 -34.77 26.63
CA TYR A 618 18.90 -35.16 26.41
C TYR A 618 18.38 -36.10 27.50
N ARG A 619 17.19 -35.75 28.00
CA ARG A 619 16.34 -36.57 28.85
C ARG A 619 15.04 -36.83 28.11
N ASP A 620 14.47 -38.02 28.31
CA ASP A 620 13.19 -38.40 27.71
C ASP A 620 12.01 -37.72 28.44
N ASP A 621 12.05 -36.39 28.50
CA ASP A 621 11.06 -35.52 29.10
C ASP A 621 10.89 -34.24 28.28
N ALA A 622 9.85 -33.47 28.62
CA ALA A 622 9.51 -32.22 27.93
C ALA A 622 10.69 -31.24 27.76
N SER A 623 11.61 -31.20 28.73
CA SER A 623 12.75 -30.28 28.68
C SER A 623 13.81 -30.77 27.71
N GLY A 624 14.02 -32.09 27.59
CA GLY A 624 14.87 -32.69 26.57
C GLY A 624 14.31 -32.48 25.17
N HIS A 625 13.01 -32.66 24.96
CA HIS A 625 12.35 -32.39 23.67
C HIS A 625 12.51 -30.91 23.26
N LEU A 626 12.26 -29.99 24.19
CA LEU A 626 12.46 -28.56 23.94
C LEU A 626 13.94 -28.23 23.62
N ALA A 627 14.89 -28.77 24.37
CA ALA A 627 16.32 -28.54 24.12
C ALA A 627 16.75 -29.03 22.74
N LEU A 628 16.26 -30.21 22.31
CA LEU A 628 16.52 -30.74 20.98
C LEU A 628 15.92 -29.84 19.88
N MET A 629 14.68 -29.36 20.07
CA MET A 629 14.05 -28.41 19.15
C MET A 629 14.84 -27.09 19.06
N LEU A 630 15.29 -26.52 20.19
CA LEU A 630 16.09 -25.29 20.21
C LEU A 630 17.44 -25.46 19.51
N ALA A 631 18.09 -26.63 19.64
CA ALA A 631 19.31 -26.95 18.90
C ALA A 631 19.06 -27.00 17.39
N TYR A 632 17.98 -27.67 16.98
CA TYR A 632 17.57 -27.70 15.57
C TYR A 632 17.28 -26.29 15.03
N LEU A 633 16.51 -25.46 15.75
CA LEU A 633 16.24 -24.08 15.35
C LEU A 633 17.52 -23.25 15.23
N THR A 634 18.48 -23.47 16.13
CA THR A 634 19.80 -22.82 16.08
C THR A 634 20.48 -23.07 14.74
N THR A 635 20.50 -24.31 14.25
CA THR A 635 21.10 -24.67 12.95
C THR A 635 20.42 -24.03 11.73
N ARG A 636 19.24 -23.41 11.87
CA ARG A 636 18.59 -22.68 10.76
C ARG A 636 19.21 -21.30 10.52
N THR A 637 19.93 -20.78 11.50
CA THR A 637 20.56 -19.45 11.41
C THR A 637 21.86 -19.50 10.61
N THR A 638 22.24 -18.37 10.01
CA THR A 638 23.47 -18.28 9.20
C THR A 638 24.75 -18.60 9.98
N ASP A 639 24.71 -18.39 11.30
CA ASP A 639 25.83 -18.62 12.21
C ASP A 639 26.03 -20.11 12.55
N TRP A 640 25.03 -20.96 12.37
CA TRP A 640 25.08 -22.37 12.83
C TRP A 640 24.65 -23.38 11.77
N LYS A 641 24.46 -22.96 10.52
CA LYS A 641 23.99 -23.81 9.41
C LYS A 641 24.80 -25.08 9.13
N ASP A 642 26.08 -25.08 9.48
CA ASP A 642 27.01 -26.19 9.26
C ASP A 642 27.39 -26.87 10.58
N ALA A 643 26.73 -26.50 11.69
CA ALA A 643 27.03 -27.02 13.01
C ALA A 643 26.51 -28.45 13.19
N GLU A 644 27.28 -29.26 13.91
CA GLU A 644 26.89 -30.61 14.27
C GLU A 644 26.11 -30.61 15.59
N ILE A 645 24.97 -31.32 15.63
CA ILE A 645 24.21 -31.52 16.87
C ILE A 645 24.61 -32.89 17.44
N ARG A 646 25.05 -32.90 18.70
CA ARG A 646 25.37 -34.12 19.43
C ARG A 646 24.42 -34.32 20.59
N LEU A 647 23.70 -35.43 20.57
CA LEU A 647 22.69 -35.78 21.56
C LEU A 647 23.32 -36.64 22.66
N VAL A 648 23.67 -36.02 23.79
CA VAL A 648 24.29 -36.70 24.94
C VAL A 648 23.20 -37.33 25.81
N VAL A 649 23.19 -38.66 25.91
CA VAL A 649 22.14 -39.41 26.61
C VAL A 649 22.76 -40.37 27.63
N ARG A 650 22.09 -40.56 28.77
CA ARG A 650 22.51 -41.54 29.76
C ARG A 650 22.37 -42.96 29.19
N GLY A 651 23.50 -43.66 29.07
CA GLY A 651 23.56 -45.03 28.59
C GLY A 651 23.27 -46.04 29.70
N PRO A 652 22.64 -47.18 29.39
CA PRO A 652 22.62 -48.31 30.31
C PRO A 652 24.05 -48.86 30.48
N GLY A 653 24.40 -49.31 31.69
CA GLY A 653 25.75 -49.82 31.99
C GLY A 653 26.13 -51.14 31.29
N ASP A 654 25.19 -51.74 30.54
CA ASP A 654 25.37 -52.97 29.77
C ASP A 654 25.60 -52.67 28.27
N PRO A 655 26.69 -53.16 27.64
CA PRO A 655 27.01 -52.91 26.23
C PRO A 655 25.91 -53.31 25.22
N GLU A 656 25.18 -54.40 25.47
CA GLU A 656 24.09 -54.82 24.56
C GLU A 656 22.91 -53.84 24.63
N ALA A 657 22.54 -53.43 25.85
CA ALA A 657 21.50 -52.43 26.07
C ALA A 657 21.91 -51.05 25.52
N ALA A 658 23.19 -50.70 25.56
CA ALA A 658 23.70 -49.44 25.01
C ALA A 658 23.53 -49.38 23.50
N THR A 659 23.93 -50.45 22.79
CA THR A 659 23.77 -50.54 21.32
C THR A 659 22.30 -50.45 20.91
N LYS A 660 21.40 -51.09 21.68
CA LYS A 660 19.96 -51.00 21.46
C LYS A 660 19.45 -49.57 21.64
N ARG A 661 19.80 -48.90 22.74
CA ARG A 661 19.37 -47.52 23.03
C ARG A 661 19.87 -46.54 21.96
N GLU A 662 21.09 -46.72 21.47
CA GLU A 662 21.66 -45.91 20.40
C GLU A 662 20.89 -46.07 19.08
N SER A 663 20.45 -47.29 18.76
CA SER A 663 19.60 -47.55 17.58
C SER A 663 18.22 -46.92 17.73
N GLU A 664 17.58 -47.04 18.90
CA GLU A 664 16.28 -46.41 19.20
C GLU A 664 16.35 -44.88 19.05
N LEU A 665 17.42 -44.26 19.53
CA LEU A 665 17.64 -42.81 19.40
C LEU A 665 17.84 -42.38 17.95
N ARG A 666 18.58 -43.16 17.14
CA ARG A 666 18.75 -42.87 15.70
C ARG A 666 17.43 -42.99 14.94
N GLU A 667 16.58 -43.96 15.31
CA GLU A 667 15.25 -44.13 14.73
C GLU A 667 14.38 -42.92 15.04
N MET A 668 14.28 -42.52 16.31
CA MET A 668 13.55 -41.31 16.74
C MET A 668 14.06 -40.06 16.01
N LEU A 669 15.39 -39.84 15.95
CA LEU A 669 15.98 -38.70 15.24
C LEU A 669 15.66 -38.70 13.73
N GLY A 670 15.57 -39.89 13.14
CA GLY A 670 15.12 -40.09 11.75
C GLY A 670 13.65 -39.75 11.54
N GLU A 671 12.78 -40.11 12.49
CA GLU A 671 11.34 -39.82 12.48
C GLU A 671 11.07 -38.31 12.61
N VAL A 672 11.69 -37.65 13.60
CA VAL A 672 11.56 -36.19 13.82
C VAL A 672 12.38 -35.36 12.82
N ARG A 673 13.23 -36.02 12.02
CA ARG A 673 14.08 -35.44 10.97
C ARG A 673 15.09 -34.40 11.47
N ILE A 674 15.62 -34.60 12.68
CA ILE A 674 16.68 -33.77 13.24
C ILE A 674 18.01 -34.51 13.05
N ASN A 675 18.93 -33.90 12.31
CA ASN A 675 20.26 -34.47 12.09
C ASN A 675 21.13 -34.28 13.34
N ALA A 676 21.10 -35.25 14.25
CA ALA A 676 21.93 -35.28 15.44
C ALA A 676 22.61 -36.65 15.61
N GLU A 677 23.78 -36.67 16.24
CA GLU A 677 24.51 -37.90 16.55
C GLU A 677 24.33 -38.27 18.03
N PRO A 678 23.79 -39.46 18.37
CA PRO A 678 23.66 -39.90 19.74
C PRO A 678 25.02 -40.28 20.35
N HIS A 679 25.27 -39.82 21.57
CA HIS A 679 26.47 -40.09 22.35
C HIS A 679 26.09 -40.56 23.76
N LEU A 680 26.40 -41.81 24.08
CA LEU A 680 26.03 -42.42 25.37
C LEU A 680 27.10 -42.17 26.43
N VAL A 681 26.68 -41.67 27.60
CA VAL A 681 27.54 -41.42 28.77
C VAL A 681 27.08 -42.22 29.99
N GLY A 682 27.99 -42.49 30.92
CA GLY A 682 27.71 -43.33 32.10
C GLY A 682 26.76 -42.71 33.11
N ASP A 683 26.99 -41.45 33.48
CA ASP A 683 26.10 -40.68 34.36
C ASP A 683 26.04 -39.20 33.95
N PHE A 684 25.07 -38.47 34.50
CA PHE A 684 24.86 -37.04 34.28
C PHE A 684 25.47 -36.23 35.42
N ASP A 685 26.73 -36.50 35.76
CA ASP A 685 27.49 -35.75 36.75
C ASP A 685 28.35 -34.65 36.11
N HIS A 686 28.78 -33.70 36.95
CA HIS A 686 29.59 -32.55 36.52
C HIS A 686 30.97 -32.95 35.96
N GLU A 687 31.55 -34.10 36.35
CA GLU A 687 32.84 -34.58 35.82
C GLU A 687 32.70 -35.11 34.39
N THR A 688 31.68 -35.94 34.15
CA THR A 688 31.33 -36.47 32.83
C THR A 688 30.96 -35.33 31.89
N LEU A 689 30.23 -34.34 32.40
CA LEU A 689 29.84 -33.18 31.62
C LEU A 689 31.04 -32.33 31.18
N SER A 690 31.94 -32.01 32.11
CA SER A 690 33.14 -31.24 31.77
C SER A 690 34.04 -32.01 30.79
N SER A 691 34.21 -33.32 30.96
CA SER A 691 35.06 -34.12 30.06
C SER A 691 34.47 -34.35 28.67
N THR A 692 33.14 -34.31 28.52
CA THR A 692 32.45 -34.59 27.25
C THR A 692 32.17 -33.34 26.43
N SER A 693 31.86 -32.23 27.09
CA SER A 693 31.30 -31.02 26.46
C SER A 693 32.15 -29.76 26.63
N SER A 694 33.35 -29.81 27.23
CA SER A 694 34.21 -28.62 27.39
C SER A 694 34.64 -27.96 26.08
N ASP A 695 34.69 -28.71 24.99
CA ASP A 695 35.05 -28.25 23.65
C ASP A 695 33.82 -27.95 22.76
N ALA A 696 32.60 -28.09 23.30
CA ALA A 696 31.39 -27.74 22.57
C ALA A 696 31.25 -26.22 22.46
N SER A 697 30.72 -25.75 21.32
CA SER A 697 30.51 -24.32 21.09
C SER A 697 29.25 -23.81 21.79
N LEU A 698 28.25 -24.68 21.97
CA LEU A 698 27.02 -24.41 22.71
C LEU A 698 26.57 -25.69 23.42
N VAL A 699 26.18 -25.58 24.68
CA VAL A 699 25.63 -26.70 25.45
C VAL A 699 24.20 -26.38 25.90
N LEU A 700 23.25 -27.25 25.58
CA LEU A 700 21.86 -27.16 26.04
C LEU A 700 21.60 -28.23 27.10
N LEU A 701 21.20 -27.80 28.30
CA LEU A 701 21.10 -28.64 29.48
C LEU A 701 19.71 -28.55 30.12
N PRO A 702 18.97 -29.64 30.31
CA PRO A 702 17.77 -29.60 31.11
C PRO A 702 18.13 -29.31 32.57
N PHE A 703 17.30 -28.55 33.30
CA PHE A 703 17.46 -28.36 34.75
C PHE A 703 16.16 -28.65 35.49
N GLY A 704 16.20 -28.64 36.83
CA GLY A 704 15.07 -28.91 37.70
C GLY A 704 14.80 -27.78 38.71
N LEU A 705 13.60 -27.78 39.31
CA LEU A 705 13.27 -26.95 40.46
C LEU A 705 12.87 -27.85 41.64
N ARG A 706 13.51 -27.65 42.80
CA ARG A 706 13.13 -28.32 44.06
C ARG A 706 12.61 -27.26 45.02
N GLY A 707 11.30 -27.02 44.98
CA GLY A 707 10.68 -25.91 45.72
C GLY A 707 11.03 -24.57 45.06
N GLU A 708 11.87 -23.79 45.73
CA GLU A 708 12.40 -22.50 45.24
C GLU A 708 13.90 -22.59 44.88
N GLU A 709 14.51 -23.77 45.01
CA GLU A 709 15.91 -23.98 44.65
C GLU A 709 16.03 -24.51 43.21
N VAL A 710 16.96 -23.93 42.45
CA VAL A 710 17.29 -24.39 41.11
C VAL A 710 18.33 -25.51 41.21
N VAL A 711 18.01 -26.67 40.63
CA VAL A 711 18.83 -27.87 40.74
C VAL A 711 19.32 -28.34 39.37
N ALA A 712 20.56 -28.82 39.33
CA ALA A 712 21.16 -29.46 38.17
C ALA A 712 20.51 -30.84 37.88
N PRO A 713 20.79 -31.49 36.73
CA PRO A 713 20.21 -32.79 36.37
C PRO A 713 20.36 -33.90 37.41
N ASP A 714 21.48 -33.92 38.15
CA ASP A 714 21.80 -34.87 39.23
C ASP A 714 21.27 -34.45 40.61
N GLY A 715 20.62 -33.29 40.70
CA GLY A 715 20.17 -32.69 41.95
C GLY A 715 21.23 -31.84 42.67
N GLY A 716 22.39 -31.61 42.07
CA GLY A 716 23.43 -30.68 42.53
C GLY A 716 23.09 -29.20 42.26
N THR A 717 24.04 -28.31 42.54
CA THR A 717 23.88 -26.88 42.24
C THR A 717 24.27 -26.58 40.79
N LEU A 718 23.65 -25.59 40.17
CA LEU A 718 24.04 -25.15 38.81
C LEU A 718 25.46 -24.53 38.77
N GLU A 719 25.96 -24.03 39.90
CA GLU A 719 27.31 -23.42 40.00
C GLU A 719 28.42 -24.42 39.75
N ASP A 720 28.22 -25.68 40.17
CA ASP A 720 29.19 -26.75 39.97
C ASP A 720 29.38 -27.11 38.47
N TYR A 721 28.38 -26.80 37.64
CA TYR A 721 28.34 -27.07 36.21
C TYR A 721 28.85 -25.90 35.37
N SER A 722 28.55 -24.66 35.77
CA SER A 722 28.88 -23.44 35.00
C SER A 722 30.37 -23.15 34.91
N ALA A 723 31.13 -23.38 35.98
CA ALA A 723 32.54 -22.97 36.05
C ALA A 723 33.48 -23.68 35.06
N ARG A 724 32.98 -24.66 34.28
CA ARG A 724 33.79 -25.56 33.44
C ARG A 724 33.28 -25.73 32.01
N LEU A 725 32.21 -25.04 31.66
CA LEU A 725 31.65 -25.01 30.30
C LEU A 725 31.93 -23.64 29.67
N GLY A 726 31.92 -23.57 28.34
CA GLY A 726 31.77 -22.30 27.64
C GLY A 726 30.32 -21.83 27.67
N VAL A 727 29.78 -21.38 26.53
CA VAL A 727 28.38 -20.93 26.45
C VAL A 727 27.42 -22.10 26.71
N ALA A 728 26.64 -22.01 27.78
CA ALA A 728 25.66 -23.02 28.19
C ALA A 728 24.28 -22.39 28.42
N ALA A 729 23.22 -23.09 28.02
CA ALA A 729 21.86 -22.67 28.29
C ALA A 729 21.08 -23.78 29.01
N TYR A 730 20.56 -23.44 30.19
CA TYR A 730 19.73 -24.33 30.99
C TYR A 730 18.27 -24.18 30.55
N VAL A 731 17.66 -25.28 30.13
CA VAL A 731 16.34 -25.33 29.50
C VAL A 731 15.35 -26.05 30.41
N MET A 732 14.17 -25.48 30.59
CA MET A 732 13.06 -26.14 31.25
C MET A 732 11.76 -25.85 30.50
N ALA A 733 11.07 -26.92 30.10
CA ALA A 733 9.80 -26.81 29.42
C ALA A 733 8.63 -26.73 30.41
N ALA A 734 7.65 -25.86 30.13
CA ALA A 734 6.41 -25.79 30.89
C ALA A 734 5.41 -26.86 30.48
N ARG A 735 5.46 -27.29 29.21
CA ARG A 735 4.61 -28.33 28.62
C ARG A 735 5.46 -29.17 27.68
N ASP A 736 5.01 -30.40 27.45
CA ASP A 736 5.68 -31.28 26.49
C ASP A 736 5.45 -30.75 25.06
N LEU A 737 6.49 -30.84 24.24
CA LEU A 737 6.47 -30.47 22.84
C LEU A 737 6.46 -31.75 22.03
N ASP A 738 5.40 -31.98 21.27
CA ASP A 738 5.36 -33.12 20.35
C ASP A 738 6.34 -32.87 19.20
N LEU A 739 7.33 -33.76 19.07
CA LEU A 739 8.36 -33.70 18.03
C LEU A 739 8.01 -34.55 16.81
N ASP A 740 6.97 -35.38 16.87
CA ASP A 740 6.64 -36.33 15.82
C ASP A 740 6.30 -35.62 14.51
N ALA A 741 6.70 -36.22 13.39
CA ALA A 741 6.51 -35.69 12.04
C ALA A 741 5.36 -36.36 11.25
N ALA A 742 4.71 -37.40 11.81
CA ALA A 742 3.63 -38.16 11.15
C ALA A 742 2.26 -37.46 11.28
N PRO A 743 1.37 -37.41 10.26
CA PRO A 743 0.03 -36.83 10.42
C PRO A 743 -0.64 -37.35 11.70
N GLU A 744 -1.08 -36.47 12.60
CA GLU A 744 -1.61 -36.91 13.89
C GLU A 744 -2.87 -37.76 13.66
N GLU A 745 -2.88 -38.97 14.22
CA GLU A 745 -4.10 -39.75 14.48
C GLU A 745 -4.60 -39.32 15.87
N GLY A 746 -5.55 -38.39 15.96
CA GLY A 746 -5.96 -37.83 17.26
C GLY A 746 -6.99 -36.69 17.21
N ALA A 747 -7.02 -35.85 18.24
CA ALA A 747 -8.08 -34.85 18.48
C ALA A 747 -8.25 -33.85 17.31
N HIS A 748 -7.17 -33.44 16.64
CA HIS A 748 -7.27 -32.56 15.46
C HIS A 748 -7.88 -33.28 14.25
N GLU A 749 -7.59 -34.57 14.06
CA GLU A 749 -8.24 -35.38 13.02
C GLU A 749 -9.73 -35.60 13.35
N ASP A 750 -10.07 -35.81 14.63
CA ASP A 750 -11.45 -35.95 15.07
C ASP A 750 -12.25 -34.66 14.82
N VAL A 751 -11.69 -33.49 15.14
CA VAL A 751 -12.29 -32.18 14.84
C VAL A 751 -12.40 -31.97 13.33
N ALA A 752 -11.37 -32.31 12.55
CA ALA A 752 -11.41 -32.22 11.09
C ALA A 752 -12.51 -33.12 10.49
N ARG A 753 -12.63 -34.36 10.97
CA ARG A 753 -13.69 -35.30 10.56
C ARG A 753 -15.07 -34.80 10.98
N ALA A 754 -15.20 -34.19 12.15
CA ALA A 754 -16.45 -33.61 12.62
C ALA A 754 -16.87 -32.43 11.74
N LEU A 755 -15.94 -31.55 11.37
CA LEU A 755 -16.16 -30.43 10.46
C LEU A 755 -16.49 -30.90 9.04
N ASP A 756 -15.76 -31.88 8.49
CA ASP A 756 -16.05 -32.47 7.18
C ASP A 756 -17.46 -33.08 7.15
N ARG A 757 -17.85 -33.75 8.25
CA ARG A 757 -19.19 -34.31 8.41
C ARG A 757 -20.27 -33.21 8.49
N ALA A 758 -20.00 -32.11 9.18
CA ALA A 758 -20.92 -30.97 9.24
C ALA A 758 -21.07 -30.29 7.87
N ASP A 759 -19.99 -30.14 7.11
CA ASP A 759 -20.01 -29.59 5.76
C ASP A 759 -20.76 -30.51 4.78
N GLU A 760 -20.56 -31.83 4.88
CA GLU A 760 -21.27 -32.81 4.06
C GLU A 760 -22.78 -32.79 4.36
N THR A 761 -23.18 -32.83 5.63
CA THR A 761 -24.60 -32.78 6.02
C THR A 761 -25.24 -31.45 5.67
N ALA A 762 -24.53 -30.32 5.77
CA ALA A 762 -25.02 -29.01 5.34
C ALA A 762 -25.25 -28.92 3.82
N ARG A 763 -24.37 -29.54 3.01
CA ARG A 763 -24.59 -29.66 1.56
C ARG A 763 -25.82 -30.51 1.25
N VAL A 764 -25.95 -31.66 1.90
CA VAL A 764 -27.12 -32.55 1.76
C VAL A 764 -28.41 -31.81 2.15
N ALA A 765 -28.41 -31.04 3.24
CA ALA A 765 -29.56 -30.25 3.65
C ALA A 765 -29.95 -29.18 2.61
N LYS A 766 -28.97 -28.49 2.03
CA LYS A 766 -29.19 -27.48 0.99
C LYS A 766 -29.73 -28.07 -0.31
N ASP A 767 -29.21 -29.23 -0.71
CA ASP A 767 -29.71 -29.94 -1.89
C ASP A 767 -31.14 -30.47 -1.66
N ALA A 768 -31.42 -31.05 -0.48
CA ALA A 768 -32.77 -31.48 -0.11
C ALA A 768 -33.77 -30.32 -0.05
N GLU A 769 -33.37 -29.13 0.43
CA GLU A 769 -34.21 -27.93 0.41
C GLU A 769 -34.49 -27.45 -1.02
N ARG A 770 -33.50 -27.53 -1.92
CA ARG A 770 -33.69 -27.19 -3.33
C ARG A 770 -34.68 -28.14 -4.00
N ASP A 771 -34.57 -29.44 -3.73
CA ASP A 771 -35.44 -30.45 -4.31
C ASP A 771 -36.87 -30.34 -3.76
N ALA A 772 -37.03 -30.03 -2.46
CA ALA A 772 -38.34 -29.74 -1.86
C ALA A 772 -39.00 -28.49 -2.48
N ARG A 773 -38.23 -27.41 -2.71
CA ARG A 773 -38.75 -26.21 -3.38
C ARG A 773 -39.15 -26.48 -4.83
N ALA A 774 -38.36 -27.27 -5.56
CA ALA A 774 -38.68 -27.65 -6.93
C ALA A 774 -39.98 -28.48 -7.00
N ALA A 775 -40.19 -29.39 -6.04
CA ALA A 775 -41.43 -30.16 -5.92
C ALA A 775 -42.63 -29.27 -5.57
N GLU A 776 -42.47 -28.29 -4.66
CA GLU A 776 -43.53 -27.32 -4.34
C GLU A 776 -43.86 -26.38 -5.52
N GLU A 777 -42.87 -25.99 -6.32
CA GLU A 777 -43.07 -25.18 -7.53
C GLU A 777 -43.87 -25.95 -8.60
N LEU A 778 -43.52 -27.22 -8.84
CA LEU A 778 -44.25 -28.08 -9.79
C LEU A 778 -45.73 -28.24 -9.42
N ILE A 779 -46.04 -28.39 -8.12
CA ILE A 779 -47.43 -28.41 -7.63
C ILE A 779 -48.13 -27.06 -7.86
N SER A 780 -47.41 -25.95 -7.73
CA SER A 780 -48.01 -24.62 -7.86
C SER A 780 -48.37 -24.24 -9.31
N GLU A 781 -47.75 -24.90 -10.30
CA GLU A 781 -48.02 -24.70 -11.73
C GLU A 781 -49.18 -25.55 -12.26
N GLU A 782 -49.64 -26.56 -11.50
CA GLU A 782 -50.79 -27.40 -11.86
C GLU A 782 -52.11 -26.85 -11.27
N ASP A 783 -53.15 -26.72 -12.11
CA ASP A 783 -54.49 -26.24 -11.69
C ASP A 783 -55.22 -27.24 -10.76
N GLU A 784 -54.95 -28.55 -10.92
CA GLU A 784 -55.41 -29.64 -10.04
C GLU A 784 -54.26 -30.67 -9.87
N PRO A 785 -53.39 -30.53 -8.85
CA PRO A 785 -52.29 -31.47 -8.64
C PRO A 785 -52.81 -32.84 -8.22
N ASP A 786 -52.27 -33.91 -8.83
CA ASP A 786 -52.60 -35.29 -8.45
C ASP A 786 -52.14 -35.57 -7.00
N THR A 787 -52.89 -36.43 -6.31
CA THR A 787 -52.58 -36.96 -4.99
C THR A 787 -51.14 -37.49 -4.84
N GLU A 788 -50.58 -38.09 -5.90
CA GLU A 788 -49.21 -38.61 -5.91
C GLU A 788 -48.17 -37.47 -5.85
N ALA A 789 -48.34 -36.40 -6.63
CA ALA A 789 -47.45 -35.23 -6.61
C ALA A 789 -47.49 -34.50 -5.25
N LEU A 790 -48.68 -34.37 -4.67
CA LEU A 790 -48.89 -33.81 -3.32
C LEU A 790 -48.21 -34.65 -2.22
N GLU A 791 -48.11 -35.96 -2.41
CA GLU A 791 -47.42 -36.86 -1.50
C GLU A 791 -45.90 -36.76 -1.66
N GLU A 792 -45.39 -36.73 -2.90
CA GLU A 792 -43.97 -36.53 -3.20
C GLU A 792 -43.41 -35.21 -2.64
N ALA A 793 -44.11 -34.09 -2.78
CA ALA A 793 -43.63 -32.82 -2.21
C ALA A 793 -43.65 -32.82 -0.67
N ARG A 794 -44.62 -33.50 -0.05
CA ARG A 794 -44.63 -33.68 1.42
C ARG A 794 -43.48 -34.55 1.88
N GLU A 795 -43.11 -35.57 1.13
CA GLU A 795 -41.95 -36.41 1.41
C GLU A 795 -40.65 -35.64 1.23
N ALA A 796 -40.48 -34.92 0.12
CA ALA A 796 -39.31 -34.08 -0.14
C ALA A 796 -39.13 -33.02 0.98
N ARG A 797 -40.21 -32.39 1.43
CA ARG A 797 -40.19 -31.45 2.55
C ARG A 797 -39.80 -32.10 3.87
N ARG A 798 -40.29 -33.30 4.17
CA ARG A 798 -39.89 -34.06 5.37
C ARG A 798 -38.42 -34.47 5.31
N GLN A 799 -37.91 -34.82 4.14
CA GLN A 799 -36.49 -35.14 3.93
C GLN A 799 -35.63 -33.89 4.13
N ALA A 800 -36.03 -32.73 3.61
CA ALA A 800 -35.34 -31.46 3.85
C ALA A 800 -35.32 -31.07 5.33
N GLU A 801 -36.45 -31.18 6.04
CA GLU A 801 -36.52 -30.91 7.49
C GLU A 801 -35.64 -31.87 8.31
N LYS A 802 -35.55 -33.14 7.90
CA LYS A 802 -34.69 -34.13 8.54
C LYS A 802 -33.21 -33.83 8.30
N ALA A 803 -32.83 -33.58 7.05
CA ALA A 803 -31.46 -33.25 6.67
C ALA A 803 -30.98 -31.95 7.35
N HIS A 804 -31.87 -30.96 7.50
CA HIS A 804 -31.56 -29.73 8.22
C HIS A 804 -31.24 -29.97 9.69
N ARG A 805 -32.02 -30.81 10.39
CA ARG A 805 -31.74 -31.17 11.78
C ARG A 805 -30.45 -31.98 11.93
N GLU A 806 -30.18 -32.88 10.99
CA GLU A 806 -28.93 -33.64 10.98
C GLU A 806 -27.71 -32.73 10.74
N ALA A 807 -27.86 -31.68 9.92
CA ALA A 807 -26.83 -30.67 9.72
C ALA A 807 -26.62 -29.79 10.97
N GLU A 808 -27.70 -29.33 11.62
CA GLU A 808 -27.61 -28.59 12.88
C GLU A 808 -26.91 -29.41 13.97
N GLN A 809 -27.26 -30.68 14.12
CA GLN A 809 -26.66 -31.55 15.11
C GLN A 809 -25.19 -31.87 14.80
N ALA A 810 -24.84 -32.12 13.54
CA ALA A 810 -23.45 -32.30 13.14
C ALA A 810 -22.61 -31.03 13.36
N GLN A 811 -23.20 -29.85 13.20
CA GLN A 811 -22.55 -28.58 13.51
C GLN A 811 -22.37 -28.38 15.01
N GLU A 812 -23.37 -28.71 15.83
CA GLU A 812 -23.24 -28.67 17.30
C GLU A 812 -22.16 -29.63 17.80
N ASP A 813 -22.11 -30.86 17.28
CA ASP A 813 -21.08 -31.85 17.62
C ASP A 813 -19.67 -31.35 17.22
N ALA A 814 -19.55 -30.69 16.06
CA ALA A 814 -18.29 -30.11 15.60
C ALA A 814 -17.87 -28.90 16.45
N ASP A 815 -18.82 -28.05 16.84
CA ASP A 815 -18.58 -26.88 17.70
C ASP A 815 -18.23 -27.29 19.15
N GLU A 816 -18.74 -28.43 19.64
CA GLU A 816 -18.40 -28.96 20.97
C GLU A 816 -17.00 -29.61 21.00
N GLN A 817 -16.57 -30.19 19.88
CA GLN A 817 -15.22 -30.77 19.74
C GLN A 817 -14.17 -29.72 19.39
N ALA A 818 -14.55 -28.64 18.71
CA ALA A 818 -13.67 -27.51 18.46
C ALA A 818 -13.40 -26.74 19.77
N PRO A 819 -12.17 -26.23 19.98
CA PRO A 819 -11.90 -25.37 21.14
C PRO A 819 -12.83 -24.15 21.11
N PRO A 820 -13.22 -23.61 22.29
CA PRO A 820 -14.16 -22.50 22.38
C PRO A 820 -13.63 -21.31 21.56
N ARG A 821 -14.40 -20.88 20.57
CA ARG A 821 -14.17 -19.61 19.89
C ARG A 821 -14.39 -18.50 20.91
N ASP A 822 -13.30 -17.90 21.41
CA ASP A 822 -13.39 -16.71 22.26
C ASP A 822 -14.10 -15.60 21.46
N SER A 823 -15.35 -15.32 21.86
CA SER A 823 -16.27 -14.36 21.23
C SER A 823 -15.88 -12.90 21.45
#